data_AF-A0A8K0AC65-F1
#
_entry.id   AF-A0A8K0AC65-F1
#
_cell.length_a   1.000
_cell.length_b   1.000
_cell.length_c   1.000
_cell.angle_alpha   90.00
_cell.angle_beta   90.00
_cell.angle_gamma   90.00
#
_symmetry.space_group_name_H-M   'P 1'
#
loop_
_entity.id
_entity.type
_entity.pdbx_description
1 polymer ?
#
loop_
_entity_poly.entity_id
_entity_poly.type
_entity_poly.pdbx_seq_one_letter_code
_entity_poly.pdbx_strand_id
1 'polypeptide(L)'
;MLRSLPQRMDRLESLKTLKTSSNKLTVLPSGLFKMATLEELKVDDNLIQTIPAEICDLTGLENFGKEHVDNNPLTSPPVDMFEHGLSGLSQYFEDIHVSSASELPTGKVVLLGEVFAGKTSLANALQLGHSKLTKVEDRTEGINVNSTRMGGQLLVTVYDFGGHESYRLTHQFFLTMYALFIVVVDMSTYADTANSFEQAVGCWVDFVRARVNRAVVHIVGTKADICTEADLPVKSDSILRRLKTFEASYSRCIKEQIGITREAMEHFGSLLPTHLCYGMDMESLQRRKRELERTLENAPILPTAVDIVSSSEDLRGIGQLKKNVESMILNEELFLRPKVPRSWTALFNMIAASGKASTHGYLTWSDIVSESEGKTGLSEDSTVLALSHLHSIGVVLHFRDKPGLAKFVFHDPNWLIRVFAMVAKNKDQDQKQKLMSMSPVEDERFHTMSPTLFRNAVDDLFERGSMWDCLLRCFWHELNMSDDVFQMLVNLLEMFDLCYRFSMTSPGSRGATHCFRFPWFLENSPTQMYRRLWVNSAVKDRQVEVRVRFEIISYCPVGLFERLSVQINDLVTRVTEWKDGTLVRTVNDRLLLLQRTKEHHVTYLLLATRVPERELDQGWADLMPIVKKAAGLLKEWPGVLSYMFVDCGHCFGILDSREWSDLSSRKIGHFPGEVMYADRPDHVTCPRTGDDINPALVYPLPPRRSTANPDLLSDVRLLRLAKQTGNEWKSLGIQLGFTLAEIQRLQSDNPFSTEDSIFSMLVQWRRRQGASVHISALAEALTDAGRKDLADSILEDQ
;
A
#
# COMPACT_ATOMS: atom_id res chain seq x y z
N MET A 1 -9.94 2.51 -29.93
CA MET A 1 -9.75 3.50 -28.85
C MET A 1 -10.19 4.86 -29.34
N LEU A 2 -11.02 5.55 -28.57
CA LEU A 2 -11.51 6.90 -28.85
C LEU A 2 -10.40 7.92 -28.57
N ARG A 3 -10.31 8.97 -29.41
CA ARG A 3 -9.38 10.10 -29.21
C ARG A 3 -10.09 11.39 -28.76
N SER A 4 -11.39 11.46 -28.97
CA SER A 4 -12.22 12.61 -28.58
C SER A 4 -13.66 12.16 -28.37
N LEU A 5 -14.41 12.95 -27.60
CA LEU A 5 -15.86 12.85 -27.49
C LEU A 5 -16.52 13.93 -28.36
N PRO A 6 -17.77 13.72 -28.83
CA PRO A 6 -18.51 14.73 -29.60
C PRO A 6 -18.65 16.06 -28.84
N GLN A 7 -18.65 17.21 -29.53
CA GLN A 7 -18.79 18.51 -28.85
C GLN A 7 -20.21 18.75 -28.30
N ARG A 8 -21.24 18.20 -28.94
CA ARG A 8 -22.65 18.39 -28.57
C ARG A 8 -23.21 17.27 -27.68
N MET A 9 -22.47 16.92 -26.63
CA MET A 9 -22.91 15.95 -25.62
C MET A 9 -24.11 16.46 -24.80
N ASP A 10 -24.26 17.78 -24.71
CA ASP A 10 -25.38 18.49 -24.08
C ASP A 10 -26.77 18.09 -24.61
N ARG A 11 -26.85 17.50 -25.81
CA ARG A 11 -28.09 16.98 -26.40
C ARG A 11 -28.55 15.63 -25.83
N LEU A 12 -27.71 14.96 -25.05
CA LEU A 12 -28.04 13.68 -24.43
C LEU A 12 -28.75 13.93 -23.09
N GLU A 13 -29.93 14.55 -23.14
CA GLU A 13 -30.69 15.07 -21.98
C GLU A 13 -31.12 14.00 -20.96
N SER A 14 -31.00 12.72 -21.29
CA SER A 14 -31.33 11.60 -20.39
C SER A 14 -30.12 10.81 -19.92
N LEU A 15 -28.90 11.20 -20.32
CA LEU A 15 -27.70 10.47 -19.95
C LEU A 15 -27.36 10.71 -18.47
N LYS A 16 -27.32 9.63 -17.69
CA LYS A 16 -26.95 9.63 -16.27
C LYS A 16 -25.52 9.14 -16.02
N THR A 17 -25.05 8.21 -16.84
CA THR A 17 -23.74 7.57 -16.64
C THR A 17 -22.94 7.62 -17.93
N LEU A 18 -21.74 8.20 -17.87
CA LEU A 18 -20.78 8.23 -18.97
C LEU A 18 -19.49 7.51 -18.58
N LYS A 19 -19.25 6.34 -19.18
CA LYS A 19 -18.05 5.54 -18.96
C LYS A 19 -17.17 5.56 -20.20
N THR A 20 -16.04 6.24 -20.12
CA THR A 20 -15.08 6.44 -21.22
C THR A 20 -13.66 6.03 -20.83
N SER A 21 -13.54 5.19 -19.80
CA SER A 21 -12.28 4.67 -19.29
C SER A 21 -11.47 3.95 -20.37
N SER A 22 -10.14 3.98 -20.25
CA SER A 22 -9.20 3.26 -21.12
C SER A 22 -9.30 3.68 -22.59
N ASN A 23 -9.26 4.99 -22.84
CA ASN A 23 -9.22 5.58 -24.17
C ASN A 23 -8.00 6.49 -24.33
N LYS A 24 -7.98 7.30 -25.39
CA LYS A 24 -6.91 8.26 -25.67
C LYS A 24 -7.45 9.69 -25.68
N LEU A 25 -8.43 9.97 -24.80
CA LEU A 25 -9.01 11.30 -24.67
C LEU A 25 -7.98 12.24 -24.08
N THR A 26 -7.79 13.40 -24.72
CA THR A 26 -6.90 14.45 -24.20
C THR A 26 -7.66 15.60 -23.56
N VAL A 27 -8.94 15.78 -23.92
CA VAL A 27 -9.80 16.88 -23.50
C VAL A 27 -11.25 16.39 -23.38
N LEU A 28 -11.98 16.89 -22.39
CA LEU A 28 -13.44 16.73 -22.26
C LEU A 28 -14.17 17.87 -22.99
N PRO A 29 -15.20 17.59 -23.81
CA PRO A 29 -15.87 18.60 -24.60
C PRO A 29 -16.71 19.54 -23.73
N SER A 30 -16.76 20.82 -24.09
CA SER A 30 -17.51 21.85 -23.33
C SER A 30 -19.00 21.52 -23.14
N GLY A 31 -19.61 20.79 -24.08
CA GLY A 31 -21.00 20.33 -23.97
C GLY A 31 -21.23 19.33 -22.84
N LEU A 32 -20.20 18.61 -22.38
CA LEU A 32 -20.31 17.67 -21.24
C LEU A 32 -20.71 18.40 -19.96
N PHE A 33 -20.14 19.58 -19.72
CA PHE A 33 -20.32 20.36 -18.48
C PHE A 33 -21.69 21.04 -18.38
N LYS A 34 -22.54 20.93 -19.42
CA LYS A 34 -23.91 21.45 -19.43
C LYS A 34 -24.96 20.39 -19.07
N MET A 35 -24.53 19.15 -18.84
CA MET A 35 -25.43 18.01 -18.65
C MET A 35 -25.83 17.85 -17.18
N ALA A 36 -26.83 18.62 -16.73
CA ALA A 36 -27.30 18.59 -15.35
C ALA A 36 -27.83 17.21 -14.88
N THR A 37 -28.13 16.28 -15.80
CA THR A 37 -28.61 14.92 -15.49
C THR A 37 -27.50 13.90 -15.24
N LEU A 38 -26.24 14.26 -15.48
CA LEU A 38 -25.13 13.33 -15.37
C LEU A 38 -24.81 13.07 -13.89
N GLU A 39 -24.94 11.81 -13.47
CA GLU A 39 -24.77 11.31 -12.10
C GLU A 39 -23.41 10.62 -11.89
N GLU A 40 -22.82 10.02 -12.93
CA GLU A 40 -21.53 9.33 -12.90
C GLU A 40 -20.70 9.63 -14.16
N LEU A 41 -19.45 10.07 -13.98
CA LEU A 41 -18.50 10.32 -15.07
C LEU A 41 -17.20 9.52 -14.82
N LYS A 42 -16.89 8.53 -15.66
CA LYS A 42 -15.61 7.79 -15.63
C LYS A 42 -14.75 8.12 -16.85
N VAL A 43 -13.58 8.68 -16.58
CA VAL A 43 -12.59 9.12 -17.58
C VAL A 43 -11.17 8.65 -17.22
N ASP A 44 -11.04 7.72 -16.29
CA ASP A 44 -9.78 7.07 -15.90
C ASP A 44 -9.09 6.41 -17.11
N ASP A 45 -7.78 6.26 -17.06
CA ASP A 45 -6.97 5.76 -18.19
C ASP A 45 -7.19 6.52 -19.49
N ASN A 46 -6.92 7.81 -19.44
CA ASN A 46 -6.90 8.66 -20.62
C ASN A 46 -5.64 9.55 -20.58
N LEU A 47 -5.56 10.51 -21.48
CA LEU A 47 -4.44 11.44 -21.62
C LEU A 47 -4.88 12.86 -21.24
N ILE A 48 -5.83 12.99 -20.33
CA ILE A 48 -6.40 14.28 -19.90
C ILE A 48 -5.40 14.99 -19.00
N GLN A 49 -5.02 16.20 -19.38
CA GLN A 49 -4.11 17.03 -18.59
C GLN A 49 -4.82 18.04 -17.71
N THR A 50 -6.01 18.46 -18.11
CA THR A 50 -6.76 19.51 -17.43
C THR A 50 -8.23 19.17 -17.35
N ILE A 51 -8.82 19.36 -16.17
CA ILE A 51 -10.27 19.36 -15.98
C ILE A 51 -10.65 20.81 -15.62
N PRO A 52 -11.54 21.45 -16.39
CA PRO A 52 -11.81 22.87 -16.21
C PRO A 52 -12.84 23.09 -15.09
N ALA A 53 -12.95 24.32 -14.59
CA ALA A 53 -13.78 24.65 -13.41
C ALA A 53 -15.27 24.37 -13.63
N GLU A 54 -15.71 24.34 -14.89
CA GLU A 54 -17.06 23.97 -15.33
C GLU A 54 -17.48 22.56 -14.92
N ILE A 55 -16.54 21.69 -14.48
CA ILE A 55 -16.91 20.42 -13.85
C ILE A 55 -17.78 20.63 -12.60
N CYS A 56 -17.59 21.74 -11.89
CA CYS A 56 -18.37 22.09 -10.70
C CYS A 56 -19.79 22.58 -11.03
N ASP A 57 -20.08 22.88 -12.31
CA ASP A 57 -21.42 23.26 -12.76
C ASP A 57 -22.36 22.04 -12.91
N LEU A 58 -21.80 20.83 -12.88
CA LEU A 58 -22.56 19.57 -12.95
C LEU A 58 -23.21 19.25 -11.60
N THR A 59 -24.30 19.95 -11.27
CA THR A 59 -25.00 19.81 -9.98
C THR A 59 -25.57 18.42 -9.70
N GLY A 60 -25.79 17.60 -10.73
CA GLY A 60 -26.27 16.22 -10.61
C GLY A 60 -25.17 15.18 -10.40
N LEU A 61 -23.89 15.57 -10.50
CA LEU A 61 -22.77 14.64 -10.49
C LEU A 61 -22.44 14.22 -9.06
N GLU A 62 -22.97 13.07 -8.65
CA GLU A 62 -22.76 12.53 -7.30
C GLU A 62 -21.52 11.63 -7.22
N ASN A 63 -21.21 10.90 -8.31
CA ASN A 63 -20.13 9.92 -8.35
C ASN A 63 -18.99 10.43 -9.24
N PHE A 64 -18.14 11.28 -8.66
CA PHE A 64 -16.93 11.78 -9.29
C PHE A 64 -15.85 12.05 -8.25
N GLY A 65 -14.72 11.35 -8.38
CA GLY A 65 -13.60 11.41 -7.44
C GLY A 65 -12.35 10.75 -8.03
N LYS A 66 -11.31 10.53 -7.21
CA LYS A 66 -10.00 10.07 -7.69
C LYS A 66 -10.05 8.86 -8.62
N GLU A 67 -10.80 7.82 -8.24
CA GLU A 67 -10.95 6.60 -9.05
C GLU A 67 -11.55 6.83 -10.45
N HIS A 68 -12.29 7.92 -10.63
CA HIS A 68 -12.96 8.27 -11.88
C HIS A 68 -12.04 8.97 -12.89
N VAL A 69 -10.90 9.49 -12.42
CA VAL A 69 -9.93 10.24 -13.23
C VAL A 69 -8.52 9.65 -13.16
N ASP A 70 -8.35 8.54 -12.44
CA ASP A 70 -7.04 7.95 -12.17
C ASP A 70 -6.29 7.60 -13.46
N ASN A 71 -4.96 7.61 -13.39
CA ASN A 71 -4.07 7.36 -14.54
C ASN A 71 -4.31 8.31 -15.73
N ASN A 72 -4.62 9.57 -15.44
CA ASN A 72 -4.50 10.68 -16.38
C ASN A 72 -3.31 11.57 -16.00
N PRO A 73 -2.61 12.19 -16.96
CA PRO A 73 -1.50 13.11 -16.71
C PRO A 73 -2.00 14.49 -16.23
N LEU A 74 -2.85 14.52 -15.21
CA LEU A 74 -3.51 15.72 -14.71
C LEU A 74 -2.50 16.69 -14.07
N THR A 75 -2.54 17.93 -14.54
CA THR A 75 -1.73 19.05 -14.04
C THR A 75 -2.58 20.12 -13.34
N SER A 76 -3.86 20.23 -13.69
CA SER A 76 -4.81 21.14 -13.05
C SER A 76 -6.24 20.63 -13.24
N PRO A 77 -6.93 20.20 -12.16
CA PRO A 77 -6.45 20.04 -10.79
C PRO A 77 -5.45 18.88 -10.65
N PRO A 78 -4.60 18.88 -9.61
CA PRO A 78 -3.86 17.70 -9.17
C PRO A 78 -4.79 16.53 -8.84
N VAL A 79 -4.36 15.28 -9.05
CA VAL A 79 -5.17 14.06 -8.82
C VAL A 79 -5.66 13.95 -7.37
N ASP A 80 -4.86 14.40 -6.41
CA ASP A 80 -5.18 14.43 -4.98
C ASP A 80 -6.39 15.32 -4.65
N MET A 81 -6.73 16.31 -5.49
CA MET A 81 -7.93 17.13 -5.26
C MET A 81 -9.23 16.35 -5.42
N PHE A 82 -9.20 15.30 -6.25
CA PHE A 82 -10.36 14.45 -6.49
C PHE A 82 -10.65 13.49 -5.32
N GLU A 83 -9.78 13.42 -4.31
CA GLU A 83 -10.06 12.72 -3.05
C GLU A 83 -11.13 13.44 -2.22
N HIS A 84 -11.28 14.75 -2.42
CA HIS A 84 -12.23 15.62 -1.69
C HIS A 84 -13.52 15.89 -2.47
N GLY A 85 -13.75 15.18 -3.58
CA GLY A 85 -14.94 15.33 -4.42
C GLY A 85 -15.09 16.73 -5.04
N LEU A 86 -16.30 17.06 -5.47
CA LEU A 86 -16.60 18.34 -6.14
C LEU A 86 -16.44 19.57 -5.24
N SER A 87 -16.67 19.43 -3.93
CA SER A 87 -16.47 20.53 -2.97
C SER A 87 -15.00 20.92 -2.87
N GLY A 88 -14.09 19.93 -2.76
CA GLY A 88 -12.65 20.19 -2.77
C GLY A 88 -12.16 20.79 -4.09
N LEU A 89 -12.69 20.33 -5.22
CA LEU A 89 -12.39 20.92 -6.53
C LEU A 89 -12.83 22.39 -6.62
N SER A 90 -14.03 22.71 -6.13
CA SER A 90 -14.55 24.08 -6.11
C SER A 90 -13.64 25.01 -5.31
N GLN A 91 -13.24 24.59 -4.10
CA GLN A 91 -12.32 25.35 -3.25
C GLN A 91 -10.93 25.49 -3.89
N TYR A 92 -10.40 24.45 -4.55
CA TYR A 92 -9.13 24.54 -5.29
C TYR A 92 -9.18 25.61 -6.40
N PHE A 93 -10.26 25.64 -7.20
CA PHE A 93 -10.40 26.63 -8.26
C PHE A 93 -10.57 28.05 -7.71
N GLU A 94 -11.28 28.21 -6.59
CA GLU A 94 -11.39 29.48 -5.88
C GLU A 94 -10.03 29.95 -5.35
N ASP A 95 -9.27 29.08 -4.69
CA ASP A 95 -7.93 29.39 -4.17
C ASP A 95 -6.96 29.80 -5.28
N ILE A 96 -7.03 29.15 -6.45
CA ILE A 96 -6.27 29.55 -7.65
C ILE A 96 -6.73 30.90 -8.17
N HIS A 97 -8.03 31.17 -8.19
CA HIS A 97 -8.57 32.46 -8.62
C HIS A 97 -8.09 33.60 -7.71
N VAL A 98 -8.10 33.39 -6.40
CA VAL A 98 -7.73 34.38 -5.38
C VAL A 98 -6.22 34.60 -5.32
N SER A 99 -5.42 33.52 -5.27
CA SER A 99 -3.98 33.62 -4.99
C SER A 99 -3.10 33.49 -6.24
N SER A 100 -3.69 33.28 -7.42
CA SER A 100 -3.03 32.92 -8.68
C SER A 100 -2.29 31.58 -8.66
N ALA A 101 -2.16 30.96 -9.83
CA ALA A 101 -1.44 29.70 -9.97
C ALA A 101 0.07 29.87 -9.74
N SER A 102 0.67 28.90 -9.05
CA SER A 102 2.10 28.74 -8.83
C SER A 102 2.51 27.31 -9.08
N GLU A 103 3.80 27.13 -9.35
CA GLU A 103 4.46 25.84 -9.29
C GLU A 103 5.34 25.81 -8.04
N LEU A 104 5.39 24.66 -7.37
CA LEU A 104 6.34 24.42 -6.29
C LEU A 104 7.68 24.00 -6.94
N PRO A 105 8.77 24.77 -6.78
CA PRO A 105 10.07 24.40 -7.32
C PRO A 105 10.74 23.37 -6.41
N THR A 106 10.11 22.20 -6.26
CA THR A 106 10.58 21.12 -5.39
C THR A 106 10.86 19.86 -6.20
N GLY A 107 11.96 19.18 -5.88
CA GLY A 107 12.31 17.88 -6.47
C GLY A 107 12.61 16.86 -5.37
N LYS A 108 12.26 15.61 -5.61
CA LYS A 108 12.62 14.50 -4.73
C LYS A 108 13.59 13.56 -5.43
N VAL A 109 14.72 13.28 -4.78
CA VAL A 109 15.73 12.35 -5.27
C VAL A 109 15.87 11.22 -4.25
N VAL A 110 15.80 9.98 -4.70
CA VAL A 110 15.96 8.80 -3.86
C VAL A 110 17.19 8.02 -4.31
N LEU A 111 18.17 7.87 -3.42
CA LEU A 111 19.39 7.13 -3.68
C LEU A 111 19.20 5.67 -3.26
N LEU A 112 19.41 4.75 -4.21
CA LEU A 112 19.27 3.31 -4.06
C LEU A 112 20.59 2.62 -4.45
N GLY A 113 20.83 1.41 -3.95
CA GLY A 113 22.05 0.67 -4.27
C GLY A 113 22.59 -0.14 -3.10
N GLU A 114 23.59 -0.98 -3.37
CA GLU A 114 24.16 -1.91 -2.39
C GLU A 114 24.81 -1.21 -1.17
N VAL A 115 25.00 -1.96 -0.09
CA VAL A 115 25.79 -1.49 1.05
C VAL A 115 27.18 -1.12 0.55
N PHE A 116 27.71 0.03 1.00
CA PHE A 116 29.00 0.59 0.57
C PHE A 116 29.11 1.07 -0.89
N ALA A 117 28.01 1.14 -1.64
CA ALA A 117 28.01 1.71 -3.00
C ALA A 117 28.34 3.23 -3.06
N GLY A 118 28.47 3.92 -1.93
CA GLY A 118 28.82 5.34 -1.88
C GLY A 118 27.63 6.31 -1.86
N LYS A 119 26.43 5.82 -1.53
CA LYS A 119 25.19 6.64 -1.47
C LYS A 119 25.31 7.86 -0.54
N THR A 120 25.78 7.67 0.69
CA THR A 120 25.94 8.74 1.67
C THR A 120 26.98 9.76 1.25
N SER A 121 28.11 9.31 0.69
CA SER A 121 29.14 10.19 0.13
C SER A 121 28.59 11.01 -1.05
N LEU A 122 27.78 10.39 -1.91
CA LEU A 122 27.10 11.06 -3.01
C LEU A 122 26.08 12.09 -2.53
N ALA A 123 25.26 11.74 -1.52
CA ALA A 123 24.30 12.66 -0.90
C ALA A 123 25.00 13.90 -0.35
N ASN A 124 26.11 13.70 0.38
CA ASN A 124 26.92 14.78 0.92
C ASN A 124 27.57 15.64 -0.18
N ALA A 125 28.09 15.04 -1.24
CA ALA A 125 28.66 15.76 -2.37
C ALA A 125 27.62 16.62 -3.11
N LEU A 126 26.39 16.11 -3.27
CA LEU A 126 25.26 16.87 -3.81
C LEU A 126 24.89 18.06 -2.91
N GLN A 127 24.95 17.90 -1.59
CA GLN A 127 24.55 18.92 -0.62
C GLN A 127 25.64 19.99 -0.38
N LEU A 128 26.85 19.58 -0.01
CA LEU A 128 27.92 20.46 0.50
C LEU A 128 28.87 20.96 -0.58
N GLY A 129 28.88 20.33 -1.75
CA GLY A 129 29.83 20.67 -2.80
C GLY A 129 31.28 20.31 -2.48
N HIS A 130 31.51 19.39 -1.52
CA HIS A 130 32.79 18.72 -1.22
C HIS A 130 32.52 17.28 -0.74
N SER A 131 33.44 16.34 -1.02
CA SER A 131 33.31 14.93 -0.61
C SER A 131 33.73 14.79 0.86
N LYS A 132 32.88 14.21 1.70
CA LYS A 132 33.25 13.73 3.03
C LYS A 132 33.21 12.20 3.00
N LEU A 133 34.38 11.58 3.03
CA LEU A 133 34.50 10.13 3.17
C LEU A 133 33.87 9.71 4.51
N THR A 134 32.83 8.89 4.44
CA THR A 134 32.18 8.29 5.61
C THR A 134 32.97 7.08 6.06
N LYS A 135 33.24 6.95 7.37
CA LYS A 135 33.90 5.77 7.92
C LYS A 135 32.94 4.58 7.89
N VAL A 136 33.48 3.35 8.00
CA VAL A 136 32.65 2.12 8.08
C VAL A 136 31.69 2.16 9.27
N GLU A 137 32.09 2.87 10.33
CA GLU A 137 31.33 3.12 11.55
C GLU A 137 30.12 4.05 11.34
N ASP A 138 30.11 4.85 10.25
CA ASP A 138 29.05 5.80 9.89
C ASP A 138 28.00 5.18 8.94
N ARG A 139 27.78 3.85 8.99
CA ARG A 139 26.83 3.17 8.11
C ARG A 139 25.44 3.80 8.26
N THR A 140 24.82 4.25 7.17
CA THR A 140 23.43 4.74 7.21
C THR A 140 22.51 3.63 7.70
N GLU A 141 21.98 3.81 8.90
CA GLU A 141 20.96 2.95 9.50
C GLU A 141 19.58 3.53 9.19
N GLY A 142 18.75 2.80 8.43
CA GLY A 142 17.46 3.32 7.97
C GLY A 142 17.60 4.27 6.77
N ILE A 143 17.06 5.48 6.86
CA ILE A 143 17.09 6.49 5.78
C ILE A 143 17.57 7.83 6.37
N ASN A 144 18.43 8.54 5.63
CA ASN A 144 18.82 9.92 5.93
C ASN A 144 18.26 10.87 4.87
N VAL A 145 17.52 11.90 5.28
CA VAL A 145 16.88 12.86 4.38
C VAL A 145 17.49 14.24 4.56
N ASN A 146 18.06 14.79 3.48
CA ASN A 146 18.68 16.11 3.44
C ASN A 146 18.10 16.93 2.30
N SER A 147 18.00 18.24 2.47
CA SER A 147 17.54 19.15 1.41
C SER A 147 18.65 20.11 0.98
N THR A 148 18.75 20.37 -0.32
CA THR A 148 19.72 21.30 -0.92
C THR A 148 19.06 22.11 -2.03
N ARG A 149 19.60 23.31 -2.31
CA ARG A 149 19.16 24.12 -3.45
C ARG A 149 20.03 23.83 -4.67
N MET A 150 19.41 23.50 -5.80
CA MET A 150 20.04 23.36 -7.11
C MET A 150 19.55 24.49 -8.03
N GLY A 151 20.39 24.98 -8.94
CA GLY A 151 19.98 26.01 -9.91
C GLY A 151 19.53 27.37 -9.32
N GLY A 152 19.74 27.60 -8.03
CA GLY A 152 19.32 28.83 -7.32
C GLY A 152 17.89 28.81 -6.76
N GLN A 153 16.93 28.16 -7.43
CA GLN A 153 15.51 28.17 -7.01
C GLN A 153 14.92 26.79 -6.71
N LEU A 154 15.46 25.71 -7.27
CA LEU A 154 14.94 24.35 -7.09
C LEU A 154 15.39 23.78 -5.73
N LEU A 155 14.43 23.49 -4.85
CA LEU A 155 14.67 22.79 -3.60
C LEU A 155 14.61 21.28 -3.84
N VAL A 156 15.75 20.60 -3.75
CA VAL A 156 15.84 19.15 -3.93
C VAL A 156 16.01 18.46 -2.59
N THR A 157 15.09 17.58 -2.25
CA THR A 157 15.16 16.70 -1.07
C THR A 157 15.74 15.35 -1.49
N VAL A 158 16.92 15.02 -0.97
CA VAL A 158 17.66 13.80 -1.22
C VAL A 158 17.44 12.81 -0.09
N TYR A 159 16.94 11.63 -0.42
CA TYR A 159 16.76 10.51 0.49
C TYR A 159 17.88 9.48 0.27
N ASP A 160 18.73 9.28 1.28
CA ASP A 160 19.76 8.23 1.31
C ASP A 160 19.24 6.99 2.03
N PHE A 161 18.87 5.95 1.28
CA PHE A 161 18.33 4.72 1.83
C PHE A 161 19.47 3.76 2.21
N GLY A 162 19.39 3.14 3.40
CA GLY A 162 20.34 2.11 3.81
C GLY A 162 20.28 0.88 2.89
N GLY A 163 21.43 0.31 2.51
CA GLY A 163 21.45 -0.83 1.58
C GLY A 163 20.94 -2.16 2.17
N HIS A 164 20.67 -2.22 3.48
CA HIS A 164 20.38 -3.47 4.20
C HIS A 164 18.90 -3.87 4.10
N GLU A 165 18.63 -5.16 3.90
CA GLU A 165 17.27 -5.66 3.64
C GLU A 165 16.30 -5.45 4.81
N SER A 166 16.79 -5.38 6.05
CA SER A 166 15.98 -5.13 7.25
C SER A 166 15.19 -3.82 7.21
N TYR A 167 15.63 -2.84 6.43
CA TYR A 167 14.98 -1.53 6.29
C TYR A 167 14.10 -1.42 5.05
N ARG A 168 14.15 -2.39 4.11
CA ARG A 168 13.36 -2.33 2.87
C ARG A 168 11.85 -2.29 3.11
N LEU A 169 11.38 -2.88 4.22
CA LEU A 169 9.98 -2.86 4.63
C LEU A 169 9.47 -1.43 4.90
N THR A 170 10.33 -0.54 5.39
CA THR A 170 9.97 0.86 5.66
C THR A 170 10.22 1.77 4.46
N HIS A 171 11.18 1.41 3.61
CA HIS A 171 11.54 2.18 2.41
C HIS A 171 10.38 2.35 1.43
N GLN A 172 9.54 1.32 1.28
CA GLN A 172 8.40 1.34 0.35
C GLN A 172 7.39 2.46 0.62
N PHE A 173 7.34 2.99 1.85
CA PHE A 173 6.43 4.08 2.23
C PHE A 173 6.88 5.45 1.71
N PHE A 174 8.16 5.57 1.33
CA PHE A 174 8.74 6.82 0.87
C PHE A 174 8.98 6.84 -0.65
N LEU A 175 8.57 5.80 -1.38
CA LEU A 175 8.63 5.75 -2.84
C LEU A 175 7.38 6.44 -3.42
N THR A 176 7.59 7.51 -4.20
CA THR A 176 6.50 8.27 -4.85
C THR A 176 6.80 8.44 -6.34
N MET A 177 5.75 8.60 -7.16
CA MET A 177 5.90 8.80 -8.62
C MET A 177 6.59 10.11 -9.01
N TYR A 178 6.65 11.08 -8.10
CA TYR A 178 7.31 12.38 -8.28
C TYR A 178 8.82 12.37 -7.94
N ALA A 179 9.40 11.20 -7.71
CA ALA A 179 10.80 11.05 -7.32
C ALA A 179 11.70 10.60 -8.49
N LEU A 180 12.88 11.19 -8.59
CA LEU A 180 13.98 10.68 -9.41
C LEU A 180 14.74 9.62 -8.60
N PHE A 181 14.76 8.38 -9.11
CA PHE A 181 15.45 7.26 -8.47
C PHE A 181 16.86 7.13 -9.04
N ILE A 182 17.88 7.36 -8.21
CA ILE A 182 19.28 7.20 -8.61
C ILE A 182 19.80 5.88 -8.04
N VAL A 183 20.10 4.92 -8.91
CA VAL A 183 20.79 3.68 -8.53
C VAL A 183 22.29 3.92 -8.56
N VAL A 184 22.91 3.82 -7.39
CA VAL A 184 24.32 4.06 -7.15
C VAL A 184 25.09 2.75 -7.24
N VAL A 185 26.06 2.69 -8.14
CA VAL A 185 26.84 1.50 -8.45
C VAL A 185 28.30 1.75 -8.07
N ASP A 186 28.88 0.83 -7.31
CA ASP A 186 30.31 0.82 -7.04
C ASP A 186 31.08 0.33 -8.28
N MET A 187 31.74 1.24 -8.99
CA MET A 187 32.47 0.89 -10.21
C MET A 187 33.73 0.08 -9.93
N SER A 188 34.28 0.13 -8.70
CA SER A 188 35.49 -0.62 -8.33
C SER A 188 35.21 -2.11 -8.19
N THR A 189 34.04 -2.48 -7.66
CA THR A 189 33.65 -3.87 -7.42
C THR A 189 32.81 -4.47 -8.54
N TYR A 190 32.16 -3.63 -9.35
CA TYR A 190 31.33 -4.09 -10.46
C TYR A 190 32.16 -4.88 -11.50
N ALA A 191 31.63 -6.05 -11.88
CA ALA A 191 32.18 -6.92 -12.92
C ALA A 191 31.13 -7.13 -14.02
N ASP A 192 31.57 -7.31 -15.28
CA ASP A 192 30.65 -7.59 -16.40
C ASP A 192 30.07 -9.02 -16.35
N THR A 193 29.27 -9.30 -15.32
CA THR A 193 28.60 -10.58 -15.09
C THR A 193 27.12 -10.35 -14.81
N ALA A 194 26.28 -11.35 -15.08
CA ALA A 194 24.85 -11.25 -14.81
C ALA A 194 24.55 -11.08 -13.32
N ASN A 195 25.28 -11.78 -12.45
CA ASN A 195 25.09 -11.68 -11.00
C ASN A 195 25.45 -10.30 -10.45
N SER A 196 26.58 -9.72 -10.89
CA SER A 196 26.98 -8.37 -10.45
C SER A 196 25.97 -7.31 -10.91
N PHE A 197 25.44 -7.43 -12.14
CA PHE A 197 24.35 -6.55 -12.60
C PHE A 197 23.08 -6.71 -11.78
N GLU A 198 22.66 -7.94 -11.49
CA GLU A 198 21.43 -8.20 -10.72
C GLU A 198 21.50 -7.61 -9.32
N GLN A 199 22.66 -7.74 -8.66
CA GLN A 199 22.92 -7.24 -7.32
C GLN A 199 23.05 -5.71 -7.28
N ALA A 200 23.82 -5.13 -8.21
CA ALA A 200 24.09 -3.69 -8.24
C ALA A 200 22.95 -2.86 -8.82
N VAL A 201 22.19 -3.39 -9.80
CA VAL A 201 21.20 -2.64 -10.58
C VAL A 201 19.85 -3.35 -10.65
N GLY A 202 19.81 -4.60 -11.13
CA GLY A 202 18.57 -5.33 -11.45
C GLY A 202 17.54 -5.35 -10.32
N CYS A 203 17.95 -5.82 -9.13
CA CYS A 203 17.10 -5.87 -7.94
C CYS A 203 16.50 -4.50 -7.54
N TRP A 204 17.26 -3.42 -7.72
CA TRP A 204 16.83 -2.07 -7.35
C TRP A 204 15.86 -1.47 -8.37
N VAL A 205 16.08 -1.73 -9.66
CA VAL A 205 15.12 -1.38 -10.71
C VAL A 205 13.81 -2.14 -10.51
N ASP A 206 13.88 -3.43 -10.18
CA ASP A 206 12.68 -4.23 -9.87
C ASP A 206 11.95 -3.74 -8.62
N PHE A 207 12.67 -3.36 -7.57
CA PHE A 207 12.10 -2.77 -6.36
C PHE A 207 11.33 -1.48 -6.64
N VAL A 208 11.90 -0.58 -7.45
CA VAL A 208 11.23 0.68 -7.83
C VAL A 208 10.04 0.40 -8.74
N ARG A 209 10.24 -0.41 -9.80
CA ARG A 209 9.20 -0.78 -10.76
C ARG A 209 8.00 -1.41 -10.07
N ALA A 210 8.24 -2.29 -9.10
CA ALA A 210 7.17 -2.96 -8.38
C ALA A 210 6.18 -1.96 -7.76
N ARG A 211 6.68 -0.87 -7.19
CA ARG A 211 5.87 0.08 -6.40
C ARG A 211 5.40 1.31 -7.20
N VAL A 212 6.23 1.82 -8.11
CA VAL A 212 6.04 3.12 -8.73
C VAL A 212 5.79 2.98 -10.23
N ASN A 213 4.58 3.34 -10.66
CA ASN A 213 4.23 3.43 -12.07
C ASN A 213 5.09 4.49 -12.76
N ARG A 214 5.63 4.14 -13.93
CA ARG A 214 6.43 5.03 -14.78
C ARG A 214 7.58 5.72 -14.04
N ALA A 215 8.22 4.99 -13.13
CA ALA A 215 9.33 5.53 -12.34
C ALA A 215 10.49 6.00 -13.22
N VAL A 216 11.06 7.17 -12.91
CA VAL A 216 12.23 7.70 -13.62
C VAL A 216 13.49 7.23 -12.89
N VAL A 217 14.29 6.40 -13.57
CA VAL A 217 15.51 5.83 -13.01
C VAL A 217 16.73 6.42 -13.70
N HIS A 218 17.75 6.75 -12.90
CA HIS A 218 19.08 7.14 -13.37
C HIS A 218 20.16 6.26 -12.74
N ILE A 219 21.28 6.02 -13.42
CA ILE A 219 22.41 5.25 -12.89
C ILE A 219 23.60 6.18 -12.65
N VAL A 220 24.20 6.09 -11.46
CA VAL A 220 25.44 6.79 -11.12
C VAL A 220 26.50 5.79 -10.68
N GLY A 221 27.63 5.76 -11.38
CA GLY A 221 28.81 4.97 -11.02
C GLY A 221 29.75 5.78 -10.12
N THR A 222 30.00 5.30 -8.90
CA THR A 222 30.89 5.93 -7.90
C THR A 222 32.25 5.24 -7.85
N LYS A 223 33.19 5.81 -7.07
CA LYS A 223 34.56 5.28 -6.88
C LYS A 223 35.34 5.17 -8.19
N ALA A 224 35.07 6.09 -9.11
CA ALA A 224 35.75 6.16 -10.39
C ALA A 224 37.25 6.41 -10.26
N ASP A 225 37.66 7.08 -9.18
CA ASP A 225 39.04 7.37 -8.79
C ASP A 225 39.88 6.13 -8.51
N ILE A 226 39.24 5.01 -8.15
CA ILE A 226 39.90 3.72 -7.89
C ILE A 226 40.01 2.88 -9.17
N CYS A 227 39.25 3.22 -10.20
CA CYS A 227 39.20 2.48 -11.46
C CYS A 227 40.22 3.03 -12.47
N THR A 228 40.63 2.19 -13.44
CA THR A 228 41.42 2.71 -14.57
C THR A 228 40.49 3.46 -15.55
N GLU A 229 40.99 4.52 -16.20
CA GLU A 229 40.17 5.30 -17.15
C GLU A 229 39.65 4.47 -18.34
N ALA A 230 40.34 3.38 -18.69
CA ALA A 230 39.93 2.47 -19.76
C ALA A 230 38.78 1.53 -19.34
N ASP A 231 38.66 1.19 -18.05
CA ASP A 231 37.65 0.26 -17.55
C ASP A 231 36.26 0.90 -17.40
N LEU A 232 36.21 2.20 -17.08
CA LEU A 232 34.97 2.91 -16.78
C LEU A 232 33.96 2.89 -17.94
N PRO A 233 34.34 3.15 -19.21
CA PRO A 233 33.42 3.03 -20.34
C PRO A 233 32.93 1.59 -20.54
N VAL A 234 33.81 0.60 -20.41
CA VAL A 234 33.46 -0.82 -20.60
C VAL A 234 32.42 -1.27 -19.57
N LYS A 235 32.61 -0.89 -18.30
CA LYS A 235 31.65 -1.19 -17.23
C LYS A 235 30.32 -0.46 -17.44
N SER A 236 30.36 0.81 -17.86
CA SER A 236 29.16 1.61 -18.15
C SER A 236 28.35 1.00 -19.30
N ASP A 237 29.01 0.62 -20.39
CA ASP A 237 28.38 -0.04 -21.54
C ASP A 237 27.83 -1.42 -21.18
N SER A 238 28.51 -2.17 -20.31
CA SER A 238 28.00 -3.42 -19.74
C SER A 238 26.68 -3.21 -19.00
N ILE A 239 26.61 -2.22 -18.10
CA ILE A 239 25.40 -1.87 -17.34
C ILE A 239 24.26 -1.53 -18.31
N LEU A 240 24.48 -0.62 -19.27
CA LEU A 240 23.45 -0.19 -20.22
C LEU A 240 22.97 -1.32 -21.11
N ARG A 241 23.86 -2.20 -21.59
CA ARG A 241 23.51 -3.35 -22.43
C ARG A 241 22.65 -4.37 -21.66
N ARG A 242 23.02 -4.64 -20.41
CA ARG A 242 22.26 -5.56 -19.54
C ARG A 242 20.91 -4.96 -19.14
N LEU A 243 20.86 -3.66 -18.86
CA LEU A 243 19.61 -2.95 -18.56
C LEU A 243 18.62 -2.99 -19.72
N LYS A 244 19.08 -2.79 -20.96
CA LYS A 244 18.25 -2.98 -22.17
C LYS A 244 17.74 -4.40 -22.32
N THR A 245 18.59 -5.39 -22.05
CA THR A 245 18.20 -6.82 -22.11
C THR A 245 17.17 -7.16 -21.04
N PHE A 246 17.35 -6.61 -19.85
CA PHE A 246 16.47 -6.75 -18.69
C PHE A 246 15.06 -6.20 -18.98
N GLU A 247 14.98 -4.96 -19.47
CA GLU A 247 13.73 -4.32 -19.90
C GLU A 247 13.03 -5.08 -21.03
N ALA A 248 13.81 -5.52 -22.03
CA ALA A 248 13.28 -6.29 -23.15
C ALA A 248 12.70 -7.64 -22.70
N SER A 249 13.31 -8.29 -21.71
CA SER A 249 12.81 -9.55 -21.14
C SER A 249 11.47 -9.35 -20.44
N TYR A 250 11.37 -8.33 -19.60
CA TYR A 250 10.13 -7.96 -18.89
C TYR A 250 9.00 -7.62 -19.88
N SER A 251 9.28 -6.74 -20.85
CA SER A 251 8.33 -6.33 -21.87
C SER A 251 7.87 -7.50 -22.75
N ARG A 252 8.75 -8.46 -23.03
CA ARG A 252 8.41 -9.67 -23.78
C ARG A 252 7.41 -10.52 -23.03
N CYS A 253 7.64 -10.76 -21.73
CA CYS A 253 6.73 -11.56 -20.89
C CYS A 253 5.31 -10.98 -20.86
N ILE A 254 5.17 -9.66 -20.70
CA ILE A 254 3.85 -9.00 -20.74
C ILE A 254 3.22 -9.13 -22.13
N LYS A 255 3.98 -8.87 -23.20
CA LYS A 255 3.47 -8.97 -24.58
C LYS A 255 3.01 -10.38 -24.95
N GLU A 256 3.72 -11.42 -24.48
CA GLU A 256 3.31 -12.81 -24.64
C GLU A 256 1.95 -13.07 -23.96
N GLN A 257 1.76 -12.57 -22.74
CA GLN A 257 0.49 -12.72 -22.01
C GLN A 257 -0.66 -11.92 -22.63
N ILE A 258 -0.39 -10.74 -23.19
CA ILE A 258 -1.36 -10.00 -24.01
C ILE A 258 -1.73 -10.83 -25.25
N GLY A 259 -0.74 -11.49 -25.88
CA GLY A 259 -0.95 -12.38 -27.01
C GLY A 259 -1.87 -13.54 -26.67
N ILE A 260 -1.58 -14.28 -25.60
CA ILE A 260 -2.40 -15.39 -25.08
C ILE A 260 -3.83 -14.93 -24.78
N THR A 261 -3.97 -13.78 -24.13
CA THR A 261 -5.30 -13.22 -23.79
C THR A 261 -6.06 -12.82 -25.06
N ARG A 262 -5.39 -12.25 -26.06
CA ARG A 262 -5.99 -11.88 -27.34
C ARG A 262 -6.45 -13.11 -28.13
N GLU A 263 -5.61 -14.14 -28.20
CA GLU A 263 -5.95 -15.42 -28.83
C GLU A 263 -7.21 -16.03 -28.20
N ALA A 264 -7.31 -15.97 -26.87
CA ALA A 264 -8.49 -16.40 -26.14
C ALA A 264 -9.76 -15.60 -26.46
N MET A 265 -9.63 -14.30 -26.71
CA MET A 265 -10.75 -13.46 -27.13
C MET A 265 -11.20 -13.79 -28.56
N GLU A 266 -10.27 -14.10 -29.46
CA GLU A 266 -10.55 -14.44 -30.86
C GLU A 266 -11.21 -15.83 -31.00
N HIS A 267 -10.81 -16.79 -30.16
CA HIS A 267 -11.35 -18.17 -30.15
C HIS A 267 -12.27 -18.43 -28.95
N PHE A 268 -13.00 -17.38 -28.52
CA PHE A 268 -13.88 -17.47 -27.36
C PHE A 268 -14.94 -18.58 -27.54
N GLY A 269 -15.04 -19.48 -26.54
CA GLY A 269 -15.94 -20.63 -26.58
C GLY A 269 -15.36 -21.92 -27.20
N SER A 270 -14.19 -21.88 -27.84
CA SER A 270 -13.51 -23.05 -28.41
C SER A 270 -12.13 -23.32 -27.82
N LEU A 271 -11.84 -22.77 -26.64
CA LEU A 271 -10.57 -22.92 -25.96
C LEU A 271 -10.37 -24.34 -25.43
N LEU A 272 -9.18 -24.88 -25.62
CA LEU A 272 -8.77 -26.14 -25.01
C LEU A 272 -8.62 -25.97 -23.47
N PRO A 273 -8.92 -27.00 -22.67
CA PRO A 273 -8.75 -26.96 -21.21
C PRO A 273 -7.33 -26.62 -20.74
N THR A 274 -6.32 -26.88 -21.56
CA THR A 274 -4.90 -26.57 -21.28
C THR A 274 -4.54 -25.09 -21.49
N HIS A 275 -5.44 -24.30 -22.09
CA HIS A 275 -5.19 -22.88 -22.35
C HIS A 275 -5.24 -22.06 -21.06
N LEU A 276 -4.30 -21.11 -20.88
CA LEU A 276 -4.17 -20.33 -19.64
C LEU A 276 -5.38 -19.45 -19.29
N CYS A 277 -6.21 -19.15 -20.28
CA CYS A 277 -7.45 -18.37 -20.13
C CYS A 277 -8.73 -19.23 -20.19
N TYR A 278 -8.60 -20.55 -20.12
CA TYR A 278 -9.75 -21.46 -20.17
C TYR A 278 -10.74 -21.19 -19.02
N GLY A 279 -12.03 -21.02 -19.34
CA GLY A 279 -13.10 -20.74 -18.38
C GLY A 279 -13.32 -19.27 -18.05
N MET A 280 -12.52 -18.33 -18.59
CA MET A 280 -12.75 -16.90 -18.41
C MET A 280 -13.91 -16.40 -19.29
N ASP A 281 -14.73 -15.50 -18.75
CA ASP A 281 -15.70 -14.74 -19.55
C ASP A 281 -15.01 -13.61 -20.37
N MET A 282 -15.75 -13.05 -21.33
CA MET A 282 -15.23 -11.99 -22.21
C MET A 282 -14.86 -10.71 -21.45
N GLU A 283 -15.58 -10.38 -20.38
CA GLU A 283 -15.30 -9.18 -19.58
C GLU A 283 -13.96 -9.30 -18.84
N SER A 284 -13.69 -10.47 -18.27
CA SER A 284 -12.47 -10.83 -17.57
C SER A 284 -11.28 -10.85 -18.52
N LEU A 285 -11.44 -11.39 -19.73
CA LEU A 285 -10.42 -11.34 -20.77
C LEU A 285 -10.09 -9.89 -21.16
N GLN A 286 -11.10 -9.04 -21.37
CA GLN A 286 -10.92 -7.62 -21.67
C GLN A 286 -10.25 -6.87 -20.51
N ARG A 287 -10.60 -7.18 -19.27
CA ARG A 287 -10.00 -6.58 -18.06
C ARG A 287 -8.53 -6.96 -17.93
N ARG A 288 -8.21 -8.26 -18.00
CA ARG A 288 -6.83 -8.78 -17.95
C ARG A 288 -5.97 -8.16 -19.05
N LYS A 289 -6.47 -8.11 -20.29
CA LYS A 289 -5.75 -7.47 -21.40
C LYS A 289 -5.45 -6.00 -21.11
N ARG A 290 -6.44 -5.23 -20.62
CA ARG A 290 -6.26 -3.82 -20.27
C ARG A 290 -5.22 -3.63 -19.17
N GLU A 291 -5.29 -4.43 -18.12
CA GLU A 291 -4.32 -4.39 -17.02
C GLU A 291 -2.89 -4.66 -17.52
N LEU A 292 -2.70 -5.67 -18.37
CA LEU A 292 -1.39 -5.97 -18.97
C LEU A 292 -0.88 -4.86 -19.90
N GLU A 293 -1.75 -4.27 -20.73
CA GLU A 293 -1.40 -3.12 -21.58
C GLU A 293 -0.99 -1.92 -20.72
N ARG A 294 -1.70 -1.66 -19.62
CA ARG A 294 -1.40 -0.60 -18.66
C ARG A 294 -0.05 -0.81 -17.95
N THR A 295 0.25 -2.04 -17.53
CA THR A 295 1.56 -2.37 -16.94
C THR A 295 2.71 -2.11 -17.92
N LEU A 296 2.49 -2.36 -19.22
CA LEU A 296 3.48 -2.07 -20.26
C LEU A 296 3.65 -0.56 -20.50
N GLU A 297 2.56 0.20 -20.51
CA GLU A 297 2.59 1.67 -20.68
C GLU A 297 3.22 2.38 -19.48
N ASN A 298 3.08 1.81 -18.27
CA ASN A 298 3.63 2.31 -17.02
C ASN A 298 5.04 1.75 -16.70
N ALA A 299 5.74 1.19 -17.68
CA ALA A 299 7.12 0.74 -17.52
C ALA A 299 8.04 1.88 -17.04
N PRO A 300 9.08 1.58 -16.25
CA PRO A 300 10.01 2.60 -15.76
C PRO A 300 10.79 3.23 -16.91
N ILE A 301 11.03 4.53 -16.82
CA ILE A 301 11.89 5.26 -17.75
C ILE A 301 13.34 5.00 -17.34
N LEU A 302 14.05 4.22 -18.15
CA LEU A 302 15.43 3.82 -17.89
C LEU A 302 16.43 4.76 -18.59
N PRO A 303 17.63 4.95 -18.03
CA PRO A 303 18.58 5.92 -18.53
C PRO A 303 19.32 5.41 -19.77
N THR A 304 19.74 6.36 -20.61
CA THR A 304 20.54 6.10 -21.81
C THR A 304 22.05 6.26 -21.58
N ALA A 305 22.44 6.79 -20.42
CA ALA A 305 23.82 7.04 -20.04
C ALA A 305 24.04 6.76 -18.56
N VAL A 306 25.28 6.50 -18.17
CA VAL A 306 25.70 6.35 -16.77
C VAL A 306 26.57 7.54 -16.41
N ASP A 307 26.20 8.28 -15.37
CA ASP A 307 27.05 9.36 -14.85
C ASP A 307 28.14 8.76 -13.96
N ILE A 308 29.40 9.08 -14.25
CA ILE A 308 30.55 8.58 -13.51
C ILE A 308 31.10 9.68 -12.61
N VAL A 309 31.22 9.38 -11.32
CA VAL A 309 31.66 10.31 -10.29
C VAL A 309 32.80 9.76 -9.45
N SER A 310 33.73 10.64 -9.11
CA SER A 310 34.80 10.36 -8.16
C SER A 310 34.28 10.45 -6.73
N SER A 311 34.76 9.56 -5.87
CA SER A 311 34.50 9.60 -4.43
C SER A 311 35.55 10.42 -3.67
N SER A 312 36.59 10.91 -4.36
CA SER A 312 37.70 11.69 -3.78
C SER A 312 37.37 13.19 -3.62
N GLU A 313 38.28 13.96 -3.02
CA GLU A 313 38.10 15.41 -2.80
C GLU A 313 38.04 16.23 -4.09
N ASP A 314 38.43 15.66 -5.24
CA ASP A 314 38.44 16.32 -6.55
C ASP A 314 37.05 16.56 -7.15
N LEU A 315 36.00 15.88 -6.64
CA LEU A 315 34.61 15.96 -7.07
C LEU A 315 34.40 15.80 -8.59
N ARG A 316 35.27 15.05 -9.27
CA ARG A 316 35.15 14.81 -10.71
C ARG A 316 33.76 14.23 -11.02
N GLY A 317 33.06 14.87 -11.97
CA GLY A 317 31.73 14.45 -12.43
C GLY A 317 30.54 14.98 -11.61
N ILE A 318 30.72 15.39 -10.35
CA ILE A 318 29.61 15.83 -9.48
C ILE A 318 28.92 17.11 -10.00
N GLY A 319 29.69 18.05 -10.55
CA GLY A 319 29.13 19.27 -11.16
C GLY A 319 28.24 18.97 -12.38
N GLN A 320 28.61 17.98 -13.20
CA GLN A 320 27.81 17.54 -14.33
C GLN A 320 26.56 16.78 -13.86
N LEU A 321 26.71 15.91 -12.86
CA LEU A 321 25.60 15.19 -12.25
C LEU A 321 24.54 16.16 -11.70
N LYS A 322 24.94 17.23 -11.00
CA LYS A 322 24.01 18.26 -10.51
C LYS A 322 23.18 18.88 -11.63
N LYS A 323 23.82 19.24 -12.75
CA LYS A 323 23.12 19.79 -13.93
C LYS A 323 22.17 18.77 -14.56
N ASN A 324 22.60 17.51 -14.66
CA ASN A 324 21.77 16.43 -15.21
C ASN A 324 20.53 16.20 -14.33
N VAL A 325 20.72 16.06 -13.02
CA VAL A 325 19.62 15.90 -12.04
C VAL A 325 18.66 17.08 -12.09
N GLU A 326 19.18 18.31 -12.11
CA GLU A 326 18.36 19.52 -12.25
C GLU A 326 17.54 19.50 -13.55
N SER A 327 18.17 19.19 -14.68
CA SER A 327 17.48 19.11 -15.98
C SER A 327 16.42 18.01 -16.03
N MET A 328 16.64 16.88 -15.37
CA MET A 328 15.66 15.78 -15.30
C MET A 328 14.45 16.17 -14.45
N ILE A 329 14.66 16.78 -13.28
CA ILE A 329 13.57 17.22 -12.40
C ILE A 329 12.75 18.35 -13.04
N LEU A 330 13.38 19.21 -13.85
CA LEU A 330 12.72 20.28 -14.61
C LEU A 330 12.03 19.81 -15.89
N ASN A 331 12.22 18.55 -16.30
CA ASN A 331 11.63 18.04 -17.53
C ASN A 331 10.15 17.66 -17.33
N GLU A 332 9.24 18.41 -17.95
CA GLU A 332 7.79 18.20 -17.90
C GLU A 332 7.33 16.86 -18.52
N GLU A 333 8.12 16.23 -19.38
CA GLU A 333 7.83 14.88 -19.92
C GLU A 333 8.11 13.77 -18.89
N LEU A 334 9.03 14.03 -17.94
CA LEU A 334 9.44 13.08 -16.90
C LEU A 334 8.63 13.26 -15.62
N PHE A 335 8.41 14.51 -15.20
CA PHE A 335 7.69 14.83 -13.97
C PHE A 335 6.59 15.86 -14.25
N LEU A 336 5.35 15.47 -13.97
CA LEU A 336 4.22 16.39 -14.01
C LEU A 336 4.37 17.43 -12.90
N ARG A 337 4.09 18.69 -13.25
CA ARG A 337 4.14 19.83 -12.33
C ARG A 337 2.73 20.36 -12.11
N PRO A 338 2.03 19.85 -11.07
CA PRO A 338 0.71 20.34 -10.77
C PRO A 338 0.72 21.83 -10.46
N LYS A 339 -0.26 22.56 -11.00
CA LYS A 339 -0.50 23.96 -10.67
C LYS A 339 -1.22 24.04 -9.33
N VAL A 340 -0.67 24.81 -8.40
CA VAL A 340 -1.24 24.98 -7.06
C VAL A 340 -1.43 26.47 -6.72
N PRO A 341 -2.38 26.80 -5.83
CA PRO A 341 -2.51 28.15 -5.27
C PRO A 341 -1.21 28.67 -4.64
N ARG A 342 -0.87 29.95 -4.81
CA ARG A 342 0.29 30.57 -4.13
C ARG A 342 0.16 30.54 -2.61
N SER A 343 -1.06 30.62 -2.08
CA SER A 343 -1.32 30.55 -0.64
C SER A 343 -0.82 29.23 -0.02
N TRP A 344 -0.88 28.12 -0.76
CA TRP A 344 -0.37 26.82 -0.31
C TRP A 344 1.16 26.79 -0.24
N THR A 345 1.85 27.56 -1.10
CA THR A 345 3.31 27.70 -1.04
C THR A 345 3.73 28.43 0.24
N ALA A 346 2.92 29.35 0.75
CA ALA A 346 3.16 29.99 2.04
C ALA A 346 3.03 28.99 3.20
N LEU A 347 2.02 28.11 3.17
CA LEU A 347 1.87 27.02 4.14
C LEU A 347 3.08 26.07 4.13
N PHE A 348 3.54 25.66 2.95
CA PHE A 348 4.74 24.84 2.81
C PHE A 348 5.97 25.47 3.48
N ASN A 349 6.23 26.75 3.19
CA ASN A 349 7.36 27.48 3.77
C ASN A 349 7.22 27.61 5.29
N MET A 350 6.00 27.77 5.81
CA MET A 350 5.73 27.80 7.24
C MET A 350 6.05 26.45 7.90
N ILE A 351 5.54 25.34 7.38
CA ILE A 351 5.80 23.99 7.92
C ILE A 351 7.29 23.69 7.89
N ALA A 352 7.98 24.05 6.80
CA ALA A 352 9.43 23.88 6.68
C ALA A 352 10.23 24.72 7.68
N ALA A 353 9.73 25.89 8.09
CA ALA A 353 10.35 26.73 9.12
C ALA A 353 10.10 26.18 10.54
N SER A 354 8.86 25.81 10.84
CA SER A 354 8.47 25.24 12.14
C SER A 354 9.19 23.91 12.42
N GLY A 355 9.44 23.11 11.39
CA GLY A 355 10.19 21.86 11.51
C GLY A 355 11.68 22.01 11.87
N LYS A 356 12.27 23.21 11.75
CA LYS A 356 13.64 23.49 12.25
C LYS A 356 13.66 23.87 13.73
N ALA A 357 12.52 24.26 14.29
CA ALA A 357 12.37 24.70 15.67
C ALA A 357 11.81 23.61 16.58
N SER A 358 11.07 22.64 16.03
CA SER A 358 10.49 21.54 16.82
C SER A 358 11.52 20.47 17.19
N THR A 359 11.39 19.94 18.41
CA THR A 359 12.14 18.77 18.88
C THR A 359 11.48 17.44 18.49
N HIS A 360 10.21 17.49 18.08
CA HIS A 360 9.39 16.34 17.67
C HIS A 360 9.06 16.45 16.17
N GLY A 361 9.07 15.33 15.45
CA GLY A 361 8.91 15.31 13.99
C GLY A 361 7.47 15.41 13.46
N TYR A 362 6.54 15.91 14.27
CA TYR A 362 5.13 16.07 13.94
C TYR A 362 4.59 17.40 14.47
N LEU A 363 3.53 17.90 13.85
CA LEU A 363 2.71 19.01 14.31
C LEU A 363 1.29 18.49 14.58
N THR A 364 0.58 19.07 15.55
CA THR A 364 -0.83 18.77 15.74
C THR A 364 -1.70 19.61 14.80
N TRP A 365 -2.91 19.15 14.50
CA TRP A 365 -3.85 19.91 13.68
C TRP A 365 -4.10 21.32 14.23
N SER A 366 -4.26 21.44 15.55
CA SER A 366 -4.48 22.74 16.21
C SER A 366 -3.31 23.71 16.01
N ASP A 367 -2.08 23.20 16.01
CA ASP A 367 -0.90 24.02 15.75
C ASP A 367 -0.91 24.52 14.31
N ILE A 368 -1.27 23.66 13.36
CA ILE A 368 -1.30 24.03 11.94
C ILE A 368 -2.40 25.05 11.65
N VAL A 369 -3.64 24.82 12.13
CA VAL A 369 -4.75 25.74 11.88
C VAL A 369 -4.44 27.12 12.47
N SER A 370 -4.04 27.17 13.74
CA SER A 370 -3.72 28.44 14.41
C SER A 370 -2.58 29.20 13.73
N GLU A 371 -1.53 28.51 13.27
CA GLU A 371 -0.44 29.15 12.52
C GLU A 371 -0.83 29.53 11.09
N SER A 372 -1.67 28.73 10.43
CA SER A 372 -2.12 28.97 9.05
C SER A 372 -3.04 30.18 8.95
N GLU A 373 -4.02 30.32 9.84
CA GLU A 373 -4.94 31.46 9.90
C GLU A 373 -4.16 32.76 10.14
N GLY A 374 -3.21 32.74 11.08
CA GLY A 374 -2.44 33.93 11.47
C GLY A 374 -1.37 34.36 10.45
N LYS A 375 -0.69 33.42 9.79
CA LYS A 375 0.46 33.73 8.92
C LYS A 375 0.16 33.64 7.42
N THR A 376 -0.77 32.79 7.01
CA THR A 376 -1.04 32.50 5.58
C THR A 376 -2.41 32.97 5.13
N GLY A 377 -3.36 33.18 6.06
CA GLY A 377 -4.73 33.58 5.77
C GLY A 377 -5.56 32.49 5.07
N LEU A 378 -5.13 31.23 5.14
CA LEU A 378 -5.87 30.09 4.60
C LEU A 378 -7.08 29.77 5.49
N SER A 379 -8.18 29.39 4.85
CA SER A 379 -9.32 28.76 5.54
C SER A 379 -8.95 27.34 6.00
N GLU A 380 -9.75 26.76 6.89
CA GLU A 380 -9.56 25.37 7.32
C GLU A 380 -9.67 24.40 6.13
N ASP A 381 -10.66 24.60 5.25
CA ASP A 381 -10.86 23.77 4.04
C ASP A 381 -9.69 23.87 3.06
N SER A 382 -9.18 25.08 2.79
CA SER A 382 -8.00 25.27 1.94
C SER A 382 -6.74 24.65 2.57
N THR A 383 -6.64 24.64 3.90
CA THR A 383 -5.53 24.00 4.63
C THR A 383 -5.56 22.48 4.48
N VAL A 384 -6.74 21.87 4.53
CA VAL A 384 -6.92 20.43 4.27
C VAL A 384 -6.44 20.08 2.86
N LEU A 385 -6.87 20.83 1.84
CA LEU A 385 -6.47 20.58 0.45
C LEU A 385 -4.96 20.75 0.25
N ALA A 386 -4.38 21.81 0.82
CA ALA A 386 -2.95 22.05 0.74
C ALA A 386 -2.13 20.92 1.39
N LEU A 387 -2.57 20.40 2.55
CA LEU A 387 -1.92 19.28 3.22
C LEU A 387 -2.06 17.96 2.46
N SER A 388 -3.23 17.67 1.88
CA SER A 388 -3.41 16.52 0.99
C SER A 388 -2.45 16.60 -0.21
N HIS A 389 -2.27 17.79 -0.78
CA HIS A 389 -1.30 17.98 -1.84
C HIS A 389 0.14 17.74 -1.38
N LEU A 390 0.55 18.35 -0.26
CA LEU A 390 1.88 18.14 0.33
C LEU A 390 2.11 16.67 0.72
N HIS A 391 1.07 15.94 1.10
CA HIS A 391 1.10 14.50 1.35
C HIS A 391 1.37 13.71 0.08
N SER A 392 0.65 14.02 -1.01
CA SER A 392 0.78 13.32 -2.29
C SER A 392 2.18 13.45 -2.91
N ILE A 393 2.82 14.61 -2.77
CA ILE A 393 4.20 14.85 -3.23
C ILE A 393 5.25 14.32 -2.24
N GLY A 394 4.82 13.89 -1.04
CA GLY A 394 5.66 13.28 -0.02
C GLY A 394 6.51 14.25 0.79
N VAL A 395 6.09 15.51 0.88
CA VAL A 395 6.72 16.54 1.74
C VAL A 395 6.31 16.34 3.21
N VAL A 396 5.02 16.10 3.45
CA VAL A 396 4.48 15.74 4.77
C VAL A 396 3.78 14.39 4.70
N LEU A 397 3.53 13.77 5.84
CA LEU A 397 2.63 12.62 5.92
C LEU A 397 1.45 12.99 6.82
N HIS A 398 0.23 12.84 6.30
CA HIS A 398 -1.00 13.09 7.05
C HIS A 398 -2.01 12.00 6.71
N PHE A 399 -2.45 11.26 7.74
CA PHE A 399 -3.35 10.12 7.57
C PHE A 399 -4.75 10.49 8.08
N ARG A 400 -5.45 11.33 7.31
CA ARG A 400 -6.77 11.87 7.67
C ARG A 400 -7.81 10.77 7.94
N ASP A 401 -7.82 9.73 7.11
CA ASP A 401 -8.83 8.66 7.16
C ASP A 401 -8.55 7.61 8.25
N LYS A 402 -7.52 7.82 9.08
CA LYS A 402 -7.09 6.88 10.11
C LYS A 402 -7.38 7.46 11.50
N PRO A 403 -8.36 6.87 12.23
CA PRO A 403 -8.68 7.29 13.59
C PRO A 403 -7.45 7.31 14.48
N GLY A 404 -7.29 8.37 15.26
CA GLY A 404 -6.13 8.57 16.15
C GLY A 404 -4.84 9.05 15.48
N LEU A 405 -4.73 8.99 14.15
CA LEU A 405 -3.65 9.61 13.38
C LEU A 405 -4.06 10.92 12.71
N ALA A 406 -5.35 11.11 12.45
CA ALA A 406 -5.92 12.27 11.78
C ALA A 406 -5.44 13.62 12.36
N LYS A 407 -5.24 13.69 13.68
CA LYS A 407 -4.79 14.91 14.38
C LYS A 407 -3.29 15.24 14.25
N PHE A 408 -2.49 14.36 13.64
CA PHE A 408 -1.04 14.50 13.54
C PHE A 408 -0.59 14.65 12.09
N VAL A 409 0.23 15.66 11.84
CA VAL A 409 0.88 15.90 10.55
C VAL A 409 2.37 15.75 10.72
N PHE A 410 2.94 14.72 10.10
CA PHE A 410 4.36 14.41 10.17
C PHE A 410 5.11 15.24 9.14
N HIS A 411 5.78 16.29 9.60
CA HIS A 411 6.57 17.17 8.75
C HIS A 411 8.05 16.72 8.64
N ASP A 412 8.53 15.87 9.54
CA ASP A 412 9.88 15.30 9.50
C ASP A 412 9.84 13.77 9.28
N PRO A 413 9.92 13.31 8.02
CA PRO A 413 10.07 11.90 7.71
C PRO A 413 11.26 11.23 8.43
N ASN A 414 12.36 11.96 8.71
CA ASN A 414 13.52 11.37 9.40
C ASN A 414 13.16 10.91 10.81
N TRP A 415 12.29 11.64 11.50
CA TRP A 415 11.83 11.24 12.82
C TRP A 415 11.07 9.91 12.76
N LEU A 416 10.08 9.78 11.87
CA LEU A 416 9.33 8.54 11.67
C LEU A 416 10.24 7.35 11.31
N ILE A 417 11.19 7.58 10.40
CA ILE A 417 12.16 6.57 10.02
C ILE A 417 12.99 6.12 11.22
N ARG A 418 13.46 7.06 12.06
CA ARG A 418 14.19 6.74 13.29
C ARG A 418 13.34 5.90 14.23
N VAL A 419 12.07 6.23 14.41
CA VAL A 419 11.12 5.44 15.22
C VAL A 419 11.04 3.99 14.72
N PHE A 420 10.85 3.79 13.42
CA PHE A 420 10.78 2.45 12.85
C PHE A 420 12.12 1.72 12.91
N ALA A 421 13.22 2.44 12.69
CA ALA A 421 14.57 1.88 12.77
C ALA A 421 14.91 1.41 14.18
N MET A 422 14.47 2.10 15.24
CA MET A 422 14.65 1.66 16.63
C MET A 422 14.00 0.28 16.89
N VAL A 423 12.90 -0.05 16.22
CA VAL A 423 12.29 -1.38 16.29
C VAL A 423 13.06 -2.38 15.42
N ALA A 424 13.35 -2.01 14.16
CA ALA A 424 13.99 -2.90 13.18
C ALA A 424 15.43 -3.30 13.52
N LYS A 425 16.20 -2.42 14.19
CA LYS A 425 17.57 -2.72 14.65
C LYS A 425 17.63 -3.93 15.59
N ASN A 426 16.55 -4.21 16.32
CA ASN A 426 16.50 -5.30 17.28
C ASN A 426 16.17 -6.66 16.66
N LYS A 427 16.19 -6.80 15.33
CA LYS A 427 15.87 -8.06 14.65
C LYS A 427 17.03 -9.08 14.64
N ASP A 428 18.28 -8.64 14.73
CA ASP A 428 19.45 -9.52 14.58
C ASP A 428 19.66 -10.46 15.78
N GLN A 429 20.09 -11.71 15.55
CA GLN A 429 20.43 -12.66 16.60
C GLN A 429 21.62 -12.21 17.45
N ASP A 430 22.56 -11.47 16.86
CA ASP A 430 23.66 -10.87 17.62
C ASP A 430 23.12 -9.86 18.66
N GLN A 431 22.04 -9.15 18.30
CA GLN A 431 21.36 -8.24 19.20
C GLN A 431 20.55 -8.98 20.27
N LYS A 432 20.00 -10.17 19.98
CA LYS A 432 19.41 -11.06 21.01
C LYS A 432 20.44 -11.38 22.09
N GLN A 433 21.63 -11.84 21.69
CA GLN A 433 22.69 -12.18 22.65
C GLN A 433 23.12 -10.97 23.47
N LYS A 434 23.27 -9.81 22.83
CA LYS A 434 23.58 -8.55 23.52
C LYS A 434 22.52 -8.21 24.57
N LEU A 435 21.23 -8.18 24.19
CA LEU A 435 20.14 -7.90 25.14
C LEU A 435 20.06 -8.92 26.28
N MET A 436 20.27 -10.22 25.99
CA MET A 436 20.25 -11.28 27.00
C MET A 436 21.42 -11.21 27.99
N SER A 437 22.55 -10.64 27.57
CA SER A 437 23.73 -10.46 28.42
C SER A 437 23.65 -9.23 29.33
N MET A 438 22.72 -8.31 29.08
CA MET A 438 22.58 -7.06 29.81
C MET A 438 21.79 -7.24 31.12
N SER A 439 22.18 -6.49 32.16
CA SER A 439 21.37 -6.34 33.37
C SER A 439 20.37 -5.18 33.17
N PRO A 440 19.04 -5.42 33.22
CA PRO A 440 18.07 -4.35 33.07
C PRO A 440 18.08 -3.33 34.23
N VAL A 441 18.79 -3.64 35.31
CA VAL A 441 18.99 -2.74 36.47
C VAL A 441 20.13 -1.74 36.22
N GLU A 442 20.97 -1.95 35.22
CA GLU A 442 22.13 -1.08 34.92
C GLU A 442 21.86 -0.10 33.78
N ASP A 443 20.79 -0.32 33.01
CA ASP A 443 20.44 0.47 31.83
C ASP A 443 19.13 1.23 32.09
N GLU A 444 19.21 2.57 32.12
CA GLU A 444 18.08 3.49 32.38
C GLU A 444 16.82 3.14 31.58
N ARG A 445 16.97 2.60 30.36
CA ARG A 445 15.86 2.23 29.48
C ARG A 445 14.98 1.12 30.03
N PHE A 446 15.53 0.22 30.86
CA PHE A 446 14.86 -1.01 31.31
C PHE A 446 14.60 -1.06 32.82
N HIS A 447 14.91 0.00 33.57
CA HIS A 447 14.76 0.04 35.04
C HIS A 447 13.32 -0.20 35.53
N THR A 448 12.33 0.08 34.68
CA THR A 448 10.91 -0.16 34.97
C THR A 448 10.50 -1.63 34.86
N MET A 449 11.37 -2.51 34.35
CA MET A 449 11.12 -3.94 34.15
C MET A 449 11.92 -4.80 35.13
N SER A 450 11.29 -5.86 35.66
CA SER A 450 12.02 -6.86 36.43
C SER A 450 12.93 -7.71 35.51
N PRO A 451 14.08 -8.22 35.99
CA PRO A 451 14.99 -9.04 35.18
C PRO A 451 14.37 -10.32 34.61
N THR A 452 13.33 -10.85 35.25
CA THR A 452 12.58 -12.02 34.75
C THR A 452 11.60 -11.61 33.66
N LEU A 453 10.88 -10.50 33.84
CA LEU A 453 9.96 -9.95 32.83
C LEU A 453 10.71 -9.55 31.55
N PHE A 454 11.87 -8.90 31.69
CA PHE A 454 12.71 -8.50 30.57
C PHE A 454 13.20 -9.69 29.75
N ARG A 455 13.78 -10.71 30.40
CA ARG A 455 14.25 -11.92 29.69
C ARG A 455 13.11 -12.63 28.95
N ASN A 456 11.96 -12.79 29.61
CA ASN A 456 10.79 -13.39 28.96
C ASN A 456 10.31 -12.58 27.76
N ALA A 457 10.29 -11.25 27.86
CA ALA A 457 9.88 -10.37 26.76
C ALA A 457 10.84 -10.44 25.57
N VAL A 458 12.16 -10.49 25.83
CA VAL A 458 13.18 -10.65 24.79
C VAL A 458 13.05 -12.03 24.13
N ASP A 459 12.91 -13.11 24.89
CA ASP A 459 12.72 -14.44 24.30
C ASP A 459 11.45 -14.52 23.44
N ASP A 460 10.33 -13.99 23.93
CA ASP A 460 9.06 -13.94 23.18
C ASP A 460 9.18 -13.12 21.87
N LEU A 461 9.99 -12.05 21.87
CA LEU A 461 10.24 -11.26 20.66
C LEU A 461 10.97 -12.08 19.59
N PHE A 462 12.07 -12.74 19.94
CA PHE A 462 12.90 -13.46 18.97
C PHE A 462 12.35 -14.85 18.60
N GLU A 463 11.66 -15.53 19.52
CA GLU A 463 11.10 -16.86 19.25
C GLU A 463 9.70 -16.78 18.63
N ARG A 464 8.91 -15.79 19.00
CA ARG A 464 7.49 -15.71 18.61
C ARG A 464 7.14 -14.43 17.86
N GLY A 465 8.07 -13.50 17.65
CA GLY A 465 7.77 -12.19 17.10
C GLY A 465 6.83 -11.37 18.01
N SER A 466 6.73 -11.71 19.30
CA SER A 466 5.80 -11.06 20.23
C SER A 466 6.50 -9.95 21.00
N MET A 467 6.13 -8.70 20.75
CA MET A 467 6.66 -7.55 21.47
C MET A 467 5.67 -7.07 22.53
N TRP A 468 6.11 -7.01 23.77
CA TRP A 468 5.29 -6.51 24.87
C TRP A 468 5.32 -4.99 24.89
N ASP A 469 4.21 -4.36 25.30
CA ASP A 469 4.08 -2.89 25.38
C ASP A 469 5.23 -2.23 26.16
N CYS A 470 5.60 -2.81 27.30
CA CYS A 470 6.71 -2.33 28.12
C CYS A 470 8.06 -2.39 27.39
N LEU A 471 8.35 -3.48 26.66
CA LEU A 471 9.60 -3.62 25.90
C LEU A 471 9.65 -2.64 24.72
N LEU A 472 8.52 -2.42 24.04
CA LEU A 472 8.42 -1.44 22.96
C LEU A 472 8.66 -0.01 23.47
N ARG A 473 8.11 0.34 24.64
CA ARG A 473 8.39 1.62 25.31
C ARG A 473 9.87 1.77 25.65
N CYS A 474 10.54 0.71 26.09
CA CYS A 474 11.98 0.73 26.33
C CYS A 474 12.79 0.98 25.05
N PHE A 475 12.39 0.40 23.90
CA PHE A 475 13.03 0.67 22.62
C PHE A 475 12.86 2.11 22.15
N TRP A 476 11.79 2.79 22.58
CA TRP A 476 11.51 4.20 22.31
C TRP A 476 11.85 5.15 23.47
N HIS A 477 12.61 4.69 24.47
CA HIS A 477 12.91 5.49 25.66
C HIS A 477 13.56 6.85 25.33
N GLU A 478 14.42 6.90 24.32
CA GLU A 478 15.11 8.13 23.87
C GLU A 478 14.15 9.22 23.35
N LEU A 479 12.91 8.85 23.02
CA LEU A 479 11.90 9.78 22.49
C LEU A 479 11.11 10.51 23.59
N ASN A 480 11.26 10.13 24.87
CA ASN A 480 10.60 10.74 26.04
C ASN A 480 9.10 11.07 25.81
N MET A 481 8.34 10.07 25.37
CA MET A 481 7.01 10.26 24.80
C MET A 481 5.88 10.17 25.82
N SER A 482 4.82 10.94 25.60
CA SER A 482 3.55 10.74 26.31
C SER A 482 2.80 9.50 25.81
N ASP A 483 1.79 9.06 26.55
CA ASP A 483 0.95 7.92 26.16
C ASP A 483 0.20 8.17 24.84
N ASP A 484 -0.22 9.41 24.56
CA ASP A 484 -0.87 9.78 23.30
C ASP A 484 0.07 9.60 22.10
N VAL A 485 1.34 9.98 22.25
CA VAL A 485 2.38 9.82 21.22
C VAL A 485 2.74 8.34 21.04
N PHE A 486 2.77 7.58 22.13
CA PHE A 486 2.97 6.14 22.05
C PHE A 486 1.82 5.47 21.27
N GLN A 487 0.56 5.78 21.56
CA GLN A 487 -0.58 5.24 20.81
C GLN A 487 -0.57 5.69 19.35
N MET A 488 -0.18 6.93 19.05
CA MET A 488 0.04 7.39 17.67
C MET A 488 1.05 6.51 16.93
N LEU A 489 2.20 6.22 17.53
CA LEU A 489 3.23 5.40 16.89
C LEU A 489 2.80 3.93 16.71
N VAL A 490 2.07 3.38 17.68
CA VAL A 490 1.47 2.05 17.54
C VAL A 490 0.44 2.04 16.39
N ASN A 491 -0.44 3.05 16.32
CA ASN A 491 -1.41 3.17 15.23
C ASN A 491 -0.72 3.30 13.87
N LEU A 492 0.45 3.96 13.79
CA LEU A 492 1.27 3.98 12.57
C LEU A 492 1.79 2.58 12.21
N LEU A 493 2.34 1.82 13.17
CA LEU A 493 2.81 0.46 12.93
C LEU A 493 1.69 -0.45 12.42
N GLU A 494 0.50 -0.34 13.00
CA GLU A 494 -0.69 -1.10 12.59
C GLU A 494 -1.20 -0.67 11.21
N MET A 495 -1.26 0.63 10.94
CA MET A 495 -1.65 1.18 9.64
C MET A 495 -0.74 0.71 8.50
N PHE A 496 0.55 0.54 8.78
CA PHE A 496 1.54 0.03 7.84
C PHE A 496 1.58 -1.51 7.75
N ASP A 497 0.64 -2.20 8.39
CA ASP A 497 0.58 -3.67 8.50
C ASP A 497 1.90 -4.30 9.01
N LEU A 498 2.63 -3.59 9.88
CA LEU A 498 3.90 -4.07 10.45
C LEU A 498 3.68 -4.94 11.69
N CYS A 499 2.56 -4.72 12.39
CA CYS A 499 2.16 -5.50 13.54
C CYS A 499 0.64 -5.50 13.74
N TYR A 500 0.15 -6.38 14.63
CA TYR A 500 -1.20 -6.35 15.15
C TYR A 500 -1.23 -6.61 16.67
N ARG A 501 -2.24 -6.05 17.35
CA ARG A 501 -2.51 -6.31 18.77
C ARG A 501 -3.11 -7.69 19.00
N PHE A 502 -2.68 -8.37 20.05
CA PHE A 502 -3.31 -9.59 20.56
C PHE A 502 -3.24 -9.68 22.09
N SER A 503 -4.17 -10.42 22.69
CA SER A 503 -4.20 -10.67 24.14
C SER A 503 -3.61 -12.04 24.48
N MET A 504 -2.75 -12.11 25.50
CA MET A 504 -2.22 -13.38 25.99
C MET A 504 -3.13 -13.97 27.07
N THR A 505 -3.74 -15.12 26.81
CA THR A 505 -4.52 -15.89 27.80
C THR A 505 -3.62 -16.85 28.59
N SER A 506 -2.44 -16.42 29.04
CA SER A 506 -1.51 -17.28 29.79
C SER A 506 -1.66 -17.05 31.31
N PRO A 507 -1.86 -18.11 32.12
CA PRO A 507 -1.94 -18.02 33.57
C PRO A 507 -0.53 -17.80 34.14
N GLY A 508 -0.09 -16.54 34.13
CA GLY A 508 1.24 -16.13 34.60
C GLY A 508 1.55 -14.65 34.32
N SER A 509 0.87 -14.06 33.33
CA SER A 509 1.03 -12.64 32.94
C SER A 509 0.18 -11.72 33.81
N ARG A 510 0.46 -11.63 35.11
CA ARG A 510 -0.02 -10.52 35.93
C ARG A 510 0.84 -9.28 35.61
N GLY A 511 0.59 -8.62 34.48
CA GLY A 511 1.23 -7.33 34.19
C GLY A 511 1.27 -6.86 32.72
N ALA A 512 1.19 -7.75 31.73
CA ALA A 512 1.18 -7.33 30.33
C ALA A 512 -0.27 -7.18 29.82
N THR A 513 -0.78 -5.96 29.83
CA THR A 513 -2.15 -5.63 29.36
C THR A 513 -2.27 -5.65 27.83
N HIS A 514 -1.18 -5.41 27.09
CA HIS A 514 -1.17 -5.36 25.62
C HIS A 514 0.12 -5.96 25.02
N CYS A 515 -0.03 -6.83 24.01
CA CYS A 515 1.08 -7.42 23.26
C CYS A 515 0.86 -7.21 21.75
N PHE A 516 1.97 -7.07 21.02
CA PHE A 516 2.00 -6.85 19.58
C PHE A 516 2.69 -8.02 18.89
N ARG A 517 2.18 -8.49 17.77
CA ARG A 517 2.82 -9.50 16.93
C ARG A 517 3.47 -8.81 15.73
N PHE A 518 4.75 -9.07 15.50
CA PHE A 518 5.50 -8.61 14.34
C PHE A 518 5.93 -9.81 13.47
N PRO A 519 5.15 -10.21 12.44
CA PRO A 519 5.45 -11.41 11.64
C PRO A 519 6.83 -11.38 10.96
N TRP A 520 7.36 -10.20 10.66
CA TRP A 520 8.67 -10.02 10.05
C TRP A 520 9.86 -10.27 10.99
N PHE A 521 9.63 -10.53 12.29
CA PHE A 521 10.66 -11.05 13.22
C PHE A 521 10.78 -12.58 13.20
N LEU A 522 9.84 -13.30 12.56
CA LEU A 522 9.84 -14.75 12.57
C LEU A 522 10.92 -15.33 11.64
N GLU A 523 11.85 -16.09 12.22
CA GLU A 523 12.90 -16.81 11.46
C GLU A 523 12.72 -18.34 11.51
N ASN A 524 11.76 -18.81 12.30
CA ASN A 524 11.61 -20.22 12.62
C ASN A 524 11.05 -21.06 11.46
N SER A 525 11.44 -22.35 11.46
CA SER A 525 10.93 -23.37 10.55
C SER A 525 9.50 -23.81 10.91
N PRO A 526 8.78 -24.53 10.01
CA PRO A 526 7.37 -24.88 10.23
C PRO A 526 7.13 -25.58 11.57
N THR A 527 6.14 -25.09 12.32
CA THR A 527 5.87 -25.54 13.69
C THR A 527 5.43 -27.02 13.74
N GLN A 528 5.65 -27.69 14.88
CA GLN A 528 5.07 -29.02 15.11
C GLN A 528 3.54 -29.02 14.97
N MET A 529 2.87 -27.91 15.33
CA MET A 529 1.44 -27.75 15.16
C MET A 529 1.02 -27.79 13.69
N TYR A 530 1.72 -27.10 12.80
CA TYR A 530 1.49 -27.19 11.34
C TYR A 530 1.64 -28.64 10.86
N ARG A 531 2.71 -29.33 11.25
CA ARG A 531 2.91 -30.73 10.85
C ARG A 531 1.78 -31.63 11.35
N ARG A 532 1.30 -31.45 12.57
CA ARG A 532 0.19 -32.26 13.12
C ARG A 532 -1.16 -31.93 12.49
N LEU A 533 -1.49 -30.65 12.34
CA LEU A 533 -2.83 -30.19 11.96
C LEU A 533 -3.05 -30.16 10.45
N TRP A 534 -2.00 -30.04 9.64
CA TRP A 534 -2.09 -29.92 8.18
C TRP A 534 -1.32 -30.99 7.41
N VAL A 535 -0.06 -31.29 7.78
CA VAL A 535 0.75 -32.26 7.01
C VAL A 535 0.35 -33.70 7.32
N ASN A 536 0.23 -34.02 8.61
CA ASN A 536 -0.08 -35.37 9.10
C ASN A 536 -1.59 -35.60 9.20
N SER A 537 -2.40 -34.56 9.10
CA SER A 537 -3.79 -34.72 8.75
C SER A 537 -3.84 -35.04 7.26
N ALA A 538 -3.78 -36.32 6.91
CA ALA A 538 -4.19 -36.74 5.57
C ALA A 538 -5.55 -36.09 5.28
N VAL A 539 -5.82 -35.72 4.02
CA VAL A 539 -7.21 -35.51 3.58
C VAL A 539 -7.91 -36.80 3.94
N LYS A 540 -8.68 -36.76 5.03
CA LYS A 540 -9.44 -37.92 5.50
C LYS A 540 -10.40 -38.27 4.38
N ASP A 541 -10.78 -39.54 4.27
CA ASP A 541 -11.84 -39.96 3.36
C ASP A 541 -13.00 -38.95 3.42
N ARG A 542 -13.29 -38.30 2.29
CA ARG A 542 -14.34 -37.29 2.05
C ARG A 542 -13.99 -35.81 2.25
N GLN A 543 -12.75 -35.42 2.57
CA GLN A 543 -12.34 -34.02 2.47
C GLN A 543 -11.79 -33.68 1.08
N VAL A 544 -11.92 -32.42 0.69
CA VAL A 544 -11.41 -31.84 -0.55
C VAL A 544 -10.60 -30.61 -0.18
N GLU A 545 -9.47 -30.41 -0.86
CA GLU A 545 -8.67 -29.21 -0.72
C GLU A 545 -9.06 -28.20 -1.80
N VAL A 546 -9.45 -27.00 -1.37
CA VAL A 546 -9.65 -25.84 -2.23
C VAL A 546 -8.44 -24.95 -2.07
N ARG A 547 -7.84 -24.56 -3.19
CA ARG A 547 -6.55 -23.89 -3.18
C ARG A 547 -6.45 -22.83 -4.27
N VAL A 548 -6.04 -21.64 -3.87
CA VAL A 548 -5.72 -20.50 -4.73
C VAL A 548 -4.22 -20.23 -4.63
N ARG A 549 -3.59 -19.97 -5.77
CA ARG A 549 -2.16 -19.71 -5.88
C ARG A 549 -1.95 -18.37 -6.57
N PHE A 550 -1.09 -17.53 -6.00
CA PHE A 550 -0.52 -16.39 -6.72
C PHE A 550 0.90 -16.76 -7.14
N GLU A 551 1.20 -16.59 -8.43
CA GLU A 551 2.54 -16.75 -9.01
C GLU A 551 3.12 -15.37 -9.25
N ILE A 552 4.13 -14.99 -8.47
CA ILE A 552 4.81 -13.70 -8.55
C ILE A 552 6.15 -13.91 -9.24
N ILE A 553 6.30 -13.33 -10.43
CA ILE A 553 7.44 -13.56 -11.32
C ILE A 553 8.49 -12.46 -11.15
N SER A 554 9.76 -12.85 -11.21
CA SER A 554 10.95 -11.98 -11.09
C SER A 554 11.18 -11.44 -9.69
N TYR A 555 10.23 -10.62 -9.20
CA TYR A 555 10.38 -9.86 -7.97
C TYR A 555 9.16 -10.00 -7.07
N CYS A 556 9.35 -10.58 -5.88
CA CYS A 556 8.35 -10.57 -4.82
C CYS A 556 8.58 -9.36 -3.90
N PRO A 557 7.59 -8.47 -3.72
CA PRO A 557 7.72 -7.36 -2.79
C PRO A 557 8.10 -7.81 -1.38
N VAL A 558 9.07 -7.12 -0.81
CA VAL A 558 9.51 -7.36 0.57
C VAL A 558 8.38 -7.00 1.52
N GLY A 559 8.02 -7.92 2.42
CA GLY A 559 6.94 -7.69 3.37
C GLY A 559 5.54 -8.08 2.89
N LEU A 560 5.35 -8.45 1.62
CA LEU A 560 4.02 -8.81 1.09
C LEU A 560 3.34 -9.90 1.93
N PHE A 561 4.09 -10.97 2.22
CA PHE A 561 3.58 -12.09 3.01
C PHE A 561 3.30 -11.69 4.45
N GLU A 562 4.23 -10.95 5.05
CA GLU A 562 4.17 -10.52 6.44
C GLU A 562 2.98 -9.58 6.67
N ARG A 563 2.76 -8.62 5.77
CA ARG A 563 1.61 -7.72 5.78
C ARG A 563 0.29 -8.47 5.57
N LEU A 564 0.27 -9.47 4.69
CA LEU A 564 -0.91 -10.33 4.55
C LEU A 564 -1.20 -11.11 5.85
N SER A 565 -0.18 -11.62 6.54
CA SER A 565 -0.34 -12.29 7.84
C SER A 565 -0.93 -11.35 8.90
N VAL A 566 -0.53 -10.07 8.88
CA VAL A 566 -1.12 -9.03 9.75
C VAL A 566 -2.59 -8.79 9.37
N GLN A 567 -2.89 -8.59 8.09
CA GLN A 567 -4.24 -8.26 7.64
C GLN A 567 -5.27 -9.36 7.86
N ILE A 568 -4.87 -10.64 7.91
CA ILE A 568 -5.82 -11.73 8.15
C ILE A 568 -6.22 -11.89 9.62
N ASN A 569 -5.55 -11.19 10.56
CA ASN A 569 -5.76 -11.36 12.00
C ASN A 569 -7.22 -11.09 12.44
N ASP A 570 -7.94 -10.20 11.76
CA ASP A 570 -9.36 -9.90 12.02
C ASP A 570 -10.30 -11.10 11.79
N LEU A 571 -9.83 -12.14 11.10
CA LEU A 571 -10.60 -13.35 10.78
C LEU A 571 -10.30 -14.54 11.71
N VAL A 572 -9.41 -14.36 12.70
CA VAL A 572 -8.74 -15.46 13.41
C VAL A 572 -9.24 -15.65 14.84
N THR A 573 -9.50 -16.91 15.22
CA THR A 573 -9.63 -17.30 16.64
C THR A 573 -8.33 -17.82 17.22
N ARG A 574 -7.53 -18.55 16.41
CA ARG A 574 -6.20 -19.04 16.77
C ARG A 574 -5.27 -18.99 15.56
N VAL A 575 -4.07 -18.46 15.76
CA VAL A 575 -3.04 -18.35 14.71
C VAL A 575 -1.80 -19.14 15.11
N THR A 576 -1.14 -19.75 14.14
CA THR A 576 0.20 -20.33 14.27
C THR A 576 1.04 -19.90 13.09
N GLU A 577 2.10 -19.13 13.34
CA GLU A 577 2.91 -18.47 12.32
C GLU A 577 4.36 -18.96 12.35
N TRP A 578 5.00 -18.93 11.19
CA TRP A 578 6.44 -19.11 10.99
C TRP A 578 6.89 -18.24 9.81
N LYS A 579 8.18 -18.24 9.47
CA LYS A 579 8.77 -17.33 8.47
C LYS A 579 8.05 -17.32 7.12
N ASP A 580 7.59 -18.49 6.67
CA ASP A 580 7.06 -18.71 5.33
C ASP A 580 5.65 -19.31 5.35
N GLY A 581 4.92 -19.19 6.46
CA GLY A 581 3.55 -19.68 6.52
C GLY A 581 2.80 -19.34 7.79
N THR A 582 1.48 -19.32 7.64
CA THR A 582 0.51 -18.98 8.68
C THR A 582 -0.65 -19.96 8.60
N LEU A 583 -0.91 -20.66 9.70
CA LEU A 583 -2.05 -21.54 9.87
C LEU A 583 -3.08 -20.83 10.76
N VAL A 584 -4.25 -20.57 10.20
CA VAL A 584 -5.36 -19.87 10.85
C VAL A 584 -6.47 -20.86 11.17
N ARG A 585 -7.05 -20.72 12.36
CA ARG A 585 -8.37 -21.26 12.69
C ARG A 585 -9.39 -20.13 12.68
N THR A 586 -10.41 -20.24 11.84
CA THR A 586 -11.46 -19.23 11.72
C THR A 586 -12.48 -19.34 12.86
N VAL A 587 -13.43 -18.39 12.92
CA VAL A 587 -14.57 -18.43 13.85
C VAL A 587 -15.46 -19.65 13.64
N ASN A 588 -15.55 -20.13 12.39
CA ASN A 588 -16.31 -21.32 12.00
C ASN A 588 -15.55 -22.64 12.26
N ASP A 589 -14.51 -22.60 13.09
CA ASP A 589 -13.64 -23.74 13.42
C ASP A 589 -12.87 -24.35 12.24
N ARG A 590 -12.70 -23.60 11.14
CA ARG A 590 -12.04 -24.09 9.93
C ARG A 590 -10.57 -23.72 9.87
N LEU A 591 -9.78 -24.61 9.30
CA LEU A 591 -8.35 -24.39 9.08
C LEU A 591 -8.10 -23.77 7.71
N LEU A 592 -7.38 -22.66 7.70
CA LEU A 592 -6.88 -21.97 6.51
C LEU A 592 -5.35 -21.96 6.55
N LEU A 593 -4.72 -22.32 5.45
CA LEU A 593 -3.27 -22.27 5.27
C LEU A 593 -2.92 -21.12 4.33
N LEU A 594 -2.01 -20.27 4.78
CA LEU A 594 -1.29 -19.29 3.98
C LEU A 594 0.19 -19.74 3.97
N GLN A 595 0.79 -19.91 2.79
CA GLN A 595 2.18 -20.36 2.67
C GLN A 595 2.92 -19.63 1.54
N ARG A 596 4.18 -19.25 1.79
CA ARG A 596 5.10 -18.72 0.79
C ARG A 596 6.12 -19.79 0.40
N THR A 597 6.32 -20.02 -0.89
CA THR A 597 7.43 -20.82 -1.40
C THR A 597 8.13 -20.09 -2.54
N LYS A 598 9.40 -20.40 -2.80
CA LYS A 598 10.17 -19.79 -3.87
C LYS A 598 10.85 -20.88 -4.69
N GLU A 599 10.58 -20.91 -5.99
CA GLU A 599 11.24 -21.81 -6.94
C GLU A 599 11.86 -20.96 -8.05
N HIS A 600 13.18 -21.01 -8.21
CA HIS A 600 13.90 -20.19 -9.17
C HIS A 600 13.54 -18.68 -9.05
N HIS A 601 12.97 -18.12 -10.11
CA HIS A 601 12.55 -16.71 -10.21
C HIS A 601 11.06 -16.49 -9.95
N VAL A 602 10.33 -17.51 -9.46
CA VAL A 602 8.91 -17.41 -9.15
C VAL A 602 8.71 -17.59 -7.65
N THR A 603 7.96 -16.68 -7.05
CA THR A 603 7.49 -16.80 -5.67
C THR A 603 6.01 -17.17 -5.69
N TYR A 604 5.66 -18.24 -5.01
CA TYR A 604 4.29 -18.69 -4.89
C TYR A 604 3.72 -18.27 -3.54
N LEU A 605 2.53 -17.68 -3.57
CA LEU A 605 1.69 -17.46 -2.40
C LEU A 605 0.51 -18.42 -2.48
N LEU A 606 0.48 -19.40 -1.59
CA LEU A 606 -0.53 -20.45 -1.51
C LEU A 606 -1.56 -20.09 -0.45
N LEU A 607 -2.84 -20.11 -0.83
CA LEU A 607 -3.98 -20.01 0.08
C LEU A 607 -4.82 -21.27 -0.06
N ALA A 608 -5.03 -22.00 1.03
CA ALA A 608 -5.75 -23.28 0.98
C ALA A 608 -6.68 -23.50 2.17
N THR A 609 -7.76 -24.24 1.93
CA THR A 609 -8.64 -24.79 2.97
C THR A 609 -9.00 -26.24 2.65
N ARG A 610 -9.32 -27.02 3.68
CA ARG A 610 -9.81 -28.40 3.54
C ARG A 610 -11.19 -28.52 4.15
N VAL A 611 -12.15 -28.92 3.32
CA VAL A 611 -13.56 -29.05 3.72
C VAL A 611 -14.15 -30.35 3.17
N PRO A 612 -15.19 -30.91 3.80
CA PRO A 612 -15.98 -31.97 3.17
C PRO A 612 -16.55 -31.50 1.82
N GLU A 613 -16.67 -32.39 0.84
CA GLU A 613 -17.16 -32.02 -0.51
C GLU A 613 -18.54 -31.31 -0.48
N ARG A 614 -19.44 -31.76 0.41
CA ARG A 614 -20.76 -31.15 0.64
C ARG A 614 -20.72 -29.70 1.16
N GLU A 615 -19.56 -29.24 1.60
CA GLU A 615 -19.31 -27.94 2.24
C GLU A 615 -18.37 -27.04 1.40
N LEU A 616 -18.13 -27.39 0.13
CA LEU A 616 -17.24 -26.65 -0.78
C LEU A 616 -17.58 -25.16 -0.88
N ASP A 617 -18.86 -24.82 -1.03
CA ASP A 617 -19.30 -23.42 -1.13
C ASP A 617 -18.96 -22.62 0.13
N GLN A 618 -19.12 -23.24 1.30
CA GLN A 618 -18.71 -22.62 2.55
C GLN A 618 -17.18 -22.53 2.62
N GLY A 619 -16.45 -23.52 2.11
CA GLY A 619 -14.98 -23.49 2.06
C GLY A 619 -14.46 -22.31 1.24
N TRP A 620 -15.07 -22.07 0.09
CA TRP A 620 -14.85 -20.87 -0.68
C TRP A 620 -15.22 -19.60 0.08
N ALA A 621 -16.37 -19.55 0.75
CA ALA A 621 -16.78 -18.39 1.54
C ALA A 621 -15.78 -18.04 2.66
N ASP A 622 -15.11 -19.03 3.26
CA ASP A 622 -14.06 -18.78 4.27
C ASP A 622 -12.71 -18.39 3.64
N LEU A 623 -12.40 -18.88 2.44
CA LEU A 623 -11.12 -18.60 1.74
C LEU A 623 -11.13 -17.24 1.03
N MET A 624 -12.26 -16.85 0.43
CA MET A 624 -12.39 -15.65 -0.40
C MET A 624 -12.01 -14.33 0.31
N PRO A 625 -12.28 -14.11 1.62
CA PRO A 625 -11.80 -12.93 2.33
C PRO A 625 -10.28 -12.79 2.30
N ILE A 626 -9.54 -13.89 2.46
CA ILE A 626 -8.07 -13.88 2.42
C ILE A 626 -7.58 -13.66 0.99
N VAL A 627 -8.20 -14.31 -0.01
CA VAL A 627 -7.89 -14.09 -1.43
C VAL A 627 -8.07 -12.62 -1.80
N LYS A 628 -9.16 -11.98 -1.34
CA LYS A 628 -9.43 -10.55 -1.57
C LYS A 628 -8.41 -9.65 -0.88
N LYS A 629 -7.99 -9.96 0.37
CA LYS A 629 -6.93 -9.22 1.06
C LYS A 629 -5.58 -9.35 0.34
N ALA A 630 -5.22 -10.56 -0.11
CA ALA A 630 -3.99 -10.81 -0.87
C ALA A 630 -3.99 -10.07 -2.22
N ALA A 631 -5.08 -10.16 -2.99
CA ALA A 631 -5.23 -9.43 -4.24
C ALA A 631 -5.26 -7.91 -4.01
N GLY A 632 -5.90 -7.43 -2.94
CA GLY A 632 -5.94 -6.03 -2.55
C GLY A 632 -4.56 -5.48 -2.21
N LEU A 633 -3.76 -6.23 -1.44
CA LEU A 633 -2.37 -5.90 -1.14
C LEU A 633 -1.53 -5.81 -2.40
N LEU A 634 -1.66 -6.77 -3.33
CA LEU A 634 -0.90 -6.75 -4.59
C LEU A 634 -1.18 -5.51 -5.45
N LYS A 635 -2.36 -4.86 -5.31
CA LYS A 635 -2.63 -3.57 -5.98
C LYS A 635 -1.73 -2.44 -5.51
N GLU A 636 -1.12 -2.54 -4.32
CA GLU A 636 -0.12 -1.57 -3.88
C GLU A 636 1.19 -1.67 -4.67
N TRP A 637 1.43 -2.78 -5.37
CA TRP A 637 2.59 -3.01 -6.22
C TRP A 637 2.18 -3.23 -7.69
N PRO A 638 1.70 -2.18 -8.38
CA PRO A 638 1.13 -2.30 -9.73
C PRO A 638 2.12 -2.77 -10.81
N GLY A 639 3.43 -2.66 -10.59
CA GLY A 639 4.44 -3.12 -11.54
C GLY A 639 4.90 -4.56 -11.34
N VAL A 640 4.37 -5.27 -10.34
CA VAL A 640 4.68 -6.69 -10.09
C VAL A 640 3.91 -7.57 -11.06
N LEU A 641 4.64 -8.47 -11.74
CA LEU A 641 4.02 -9.50 -12.57
C LEU A 641 3.52 -10.61 -11.65
N SER A 642 2.21 -10.58 -11.38
CA SER A 642 1.54 -11.62 -10.61
C SER A 642 0.38 -12.22 -11.39
N TYR A 643 0.24 -13.54 -11.30
CA TYR A 643 -0.89 -14.28 -11.88
C TYR A 643 -1.57 -15.07 -10.80
N MET A 644 -2.90 -15.02 -10.78
CA MET A 644 -3.69 -15.79 -9.85
C MET A 644 -4.24 -17.02 -10.56
N PHE A 645 -4.17 -18.16 -9.88
CA PHE A 645 -4.70 -19.43 -10.36
C PHE A 645 -5.52 -20.12 -9.28
N VAL A 646 -6.52 -20.87 -9.72
CA VAL A 646 -7.19 -21.88 -8.90
C VAL A 646 -6.60 -23.24 -9.23
N ASP A 647 -6.05 -23.92 -8.24
CA ASP A 647 -5.54 -25.28 -8.40
C ASP A 647 -6.73 -26.25 -8.48
N CYS A 648 -6.73 -27.13 -9.48
CA CYS A 648 -7.81 -28.09 -9.70
C CYS A 648 -7.97 -29.05 -8.51
N GLY A 649 -9.08 -28.89 -7.77
CA GLY A 649 -9.44 -29.72 -6.61
C GLY A 649 -9.40 -31.23 -6.88
N HIS A 650 -9.81 -31.64 -8.09
CA HIS A 650 -9.82 -33.03 -8.54
C HIS A 650 -8.42 -33.67 -8.56
N CYS A 651 -7.39 -32.91 -8.94
CA CYS A 651 -6.03 -33.43 -9.04
C CYS A 651 -5.46 -33.85 -7.67
N PHE A 652 -5.94 -33.27 -6.56
CA PHE A 652 -5.46 -33.63 -5.22
C PHE A 652 -5.93 -35.02 -4.78
N GLY A 653 -7.10 -35.48 -5.23
CA GLY A 653 -7.62 -36.81 -4.93
C GLY A 653 -6.87 -37.94 -5.64
N ILE A 654 -6.07 -37.62 -6.66
CA ILE A 654 -5.32 -38.58 -7.48
C ILE A 654 -3.85 -38.68 -7.03
N LEU A 655 -3.36 -37.74 -6.22
CA LEU A 655 -1.96 -37.66 -5.79
C LEU A 655 -1.74 -38.43 -4.47
N ASP A 656 -0.74 -39.32 -4.46
CA ASP A 656 -0.40 -40.15 -3.30
C ASP A 656 0.03 -39.29 -2.09
N SER A 657 -0.39 -39.68 -0.88
CA SER A 657 -0.24 -38.89 0.36
C SER A 657 1.22 -38.59 0.77
N ARG A 658 2.20 -39.28 0.16
CA ARG A 658 3.65 -39.07 0.37
C ARG A 658 4.26 -38.00 -0.54
N GLU A 659 3.55 -37.52 -1.56
CA GLU A 659 4.04 -36.49 -2.50
C GLU A 659 3.60 -35.06 -2.14
N TRP A 660 2.87 -34.90 -1.02
CA TRP A 660 2.24 -33.63 -0.64
C TRP A 660 3.23 -32.55 -0.17
N SER A 661 4.44 -32.95 0.23
CA SER A 661 5.50 -32.04 0.66
C SER A 661 6.28 -31.40 -0.49
N ASP A 662 6.12 -31.90 -1.72
CA ASP A 662 6.95 -31.53 -2.88
C ASP A 662 6.10 -31.31 -4.14
N LEU A 663 4.98 -30.60 -3.96
CA LEU A 663 4.03 -30.25 -5.03
C LEU A 663 4.61 -29.16 -5.94
N SER A 664 5.67 -29.51 -6.68
CA SER A 664 6.07 -28.76 -7.87
C SER A 664 4.86 -28.59 -8.78
N SER A 665 4.71 -27.39 -9.35
CA SER A 665 3.60 -26.94 -10.19
C SER A 665 3.21 -27.88 -11.35
N ARG A 666 4.03 -28.86 -11.71
CA ARG A 666 3.85 -29.72 -12.89
C ARG A 666 2.82 -30.84 -12.74
N LYS A 667 2.30 -31.10 -11.54
CA LYS A 667 1.40 -32.25 -11.26
C LYS A 667 -0.08 -31.88 -11.07
N ILE A 668 -0.45 -30.61 -11.14
CA ILE A 668 -1.83 -30.13 -10.90
C ILE A 668 -2.30 -29.34 -12.13
N GLY A 669 -3.60 -29.42 -12.44
CA GLY A 669 -4.20 -28.58 -13.49
C GLY A 669 -4.55 -27.21 -12.90
N HIS A 670 -4.35 -26.14 -13.64
CA HIS A 670 -4.55 -24.78 -13.15
C HIS A 670 -5.63 -24.07 -13.97
N PHE A 671 -6.53 -23.39 -13.28
CA PHE A 671 -7.52 -22.49 -13.88
C PHE A 671 -7.12 -21.04 -13.61
N PRO A 672 -7.41 -20.10 -14.52
CA PRO A 672 -7.20 -18.67 -14.26
C PRO A 672 -8.01 -18.22 -13.05
N GLY A 673 -7.44 -17.39 -12.18
CA GLY A 673 -8.09 -16.95 -10.93
C GLY A 673 -9.40 -16.17 -11.13
N GLU A 674 -9.60 -15.61 -12.31
CA GLU A 674 -10.78 -14.87 -12.71
C GLU A 674 -12.06 -15.74 -12.69
N VAL A 675 -11.92 -17.06 -12.84
CA VAL A 675 -13.04 -18.02 -12.72
C VAL A 675 -13.75 -17.95 -11.37
N MET A 676 -13.07 -17.47 -10.32
CA MET A 676 -13.66 -17.31 -8.99
C MET A 676 -14.74 -16.23 -8.93
N TYR A 677 -14.80 -15.36 -9.94
CA TYR A 677 -15.74 -14.25 -10.03
C TYR A 677 -16.78 -14.45 -11.14
N ALA A 678 -16.65 -15.53 -11.92
CA ALA A 678 -17.57 -15.88 -12.99
C ALA A 678 -18.73 -16.73 -12.47
N ASP A 679 -19.81 -16.76 -13.24
CA ASP A 679 -20.92 -17.68 -12.97
C ASP A 679 -20.46 -19.14 -13.11
N ARG A 680 -20.95 -19.99 -12.20
CA ARG A 680 -20.62 -21.42 -12.20
C ARG A 680 -21.20 -22.09 -13.46
N PRO A 681 -20.37 -22.70 -14.32
CA PRO A 681 -20.85 -23.43 -15.49
C PRO A 681 -21.41 -24.81 -15.10
N ASP A 682 -22.21 -25.41 -15.99
CA ASP A 682 -22.75 -26.76 -15.81
C ASP A 682 -21.67 -27.85 -15.91
N HIS A 683 -20.68 -27.63 -16.78
CA HIS A 683 -19.59 -28.57 -17.04
C HIS A 683 -18.24 -27.84 -17.00
N VAL A 684 -17.22 -28.53 -16.51
CA VAL A 684 -15.84 -28.04 -16.58
C VAL A 684 -14.88 -29.20 -16.70
N THR A 685 -14.02 -29.13 -17.70
CA THR A 685 -12.96 -30.12 -17.91
C THR A 685 -11.69 -29.79 -17.13
N CYS A 686 -11.10 -30.80 -16.49
CA CYS A 686 -9.80 -30.72 -15.83
C CYS A 686 -8.67 -30.47 -16.85
N PRO A 687 -7.89 -29.38 -16.73
CA PRO A 687 -6.77 -29.06 -17.63
C PRO A 687 -5.69 -30.13 -17.71
N ARG A 688 -5.56 -30.96 -16.67
CA ARG A 688 -4.52 -31.99 -16.57
C ARG A 688 -4.97 -33.33 -17.12
N THR A 689 -6.14 -33.81 -16.71
CA THR A 689 -6.59 -35.18 -16.99
C THR A 689 -7.56 -35.26 -18.15
N GLY A 690 -8.23 -34.16 -18.50
CA GLY A 690 -9.28 -34.15 -19.52
C GLY A 690 -10.64 -34.66 -19.02
N ASP A 691 -10.76 -35.00 -17.73
CA ASP A 691 -12.02 -35.47 -17.14
C ASP A 691 -12.99 -34.31 -16.89
N ASP A 692 -14.30 -34.57 -16.99
CA ASP A 692 -15.33 -33.65 -16.48
C ASP A 692 -15.34 -33.70 -14.96
N ILE A 693 -15.26 -32.54 -14.31
CA ILE A 693 -15.14 -32.44 -12.85
C ILE A 693 -16.26 -31.59 -12.28
N ASN A 694 -16.53 -31.75 -10.98
CA ASN A 694 -17.49 -30.93 -10.25
C ASN A 694 -17.10 -29.43 -10.34
N PRO A 695 -17.91 -28.56 -10.98
CA PRO A 695 -17.60 -27.13 -11.11
C PRO A 695 -17.39 -26.41 -9.78
N ALA A 696 -18.00 -26.88 -8.69
CA ALA A 696 -17.85 -26.29 -7.36
C ALA A 696 -16.42 -26.39 -6.79
N LEU A 697 -15.57 -27.25 -7.37
CA LEU A 697 -14.15 -27.34 -7.03
C LEU A 697 -13.34 -26.12 -7.47
N VAL A 698 -13.87 -25.33 -8.41
CA VAL A 698 -13.15 -24.24 -9.09
C VAL A 698 -13.96 -22.94 -9.06
N TYR A 699 -15.27 -23.02 -9.30
CA TYR A 699 -16.19 -21.89 -9.36
C TYR A 699 -16.96 -21.80 -8.04
N PRO A 700 -16.61 -20.87 -7.13
CA PRO A 700 -17.41 -20.62 -5.94
C PRO A 700 -18.79 -20.13 -6.36
N LEU A 701 -19.82 -20.43 -5.57
CA LEU A 701 -21.07 -19.70 -5.75
C LEU A 701 -20.80 -18.22 -5.43
N PRO A 702 -21.41 -17.28 -6.17
CA PRO A 702 -21.54 -15.93 -5.67
C PRO A 702 -22.07 -16.06 -4.25
N PRO A 703 -21.56 -15.30 -3.26
CA PRO A 703 -22.16 -15.33 -1.95
C PRO A 703 -23.65 -15.15 -2.21
N ARG A 704 -24.47 -16.17 -1.88
CA ARG A 704 -25.91 -15.97 -1.79
C ARG A 704 -25.98 -14.66 -1.06
N ARG A 705 -26.58 -13.62 -1.66
CA ARG A 705 -26.84 -12.37 -0.95
C ARG A 705 -27.29 -12.91 0.38
N SER A 706 -26.43 -12.75 1.40
CA SER A 706 -26.85 -13.09 2.74
C SER A 706 -28.16 -12.34 2.75
N THR A 707 -29.25 -13.04 3.06
CA THR A 707 -30.33 -12.32 3.69
C THR A 707 -29.60 -11.67 4.85
N ALA A 708 -29.06 -10.46 4.59
CA ALA A 708 -28.72 -9.49 5.58
C ALA A 708 -29.93 -9.64 6.44
N ASN A 709 -29.70 -10.13 7.66
CA ASN A 709 -30.73 -10.17 8.65
C ASN A 709 -31.46 -8.84 8.44
N PRO A 710 -32.75 -8.79 8.03
CA PRO A 710 -33.35 -7.54 7.56
C PRO A 710 -33.17 -6.40 8.58
N ASP A 711 -32.91 -6.81 9.82
CA ASP A 711 -32.53 -6.05 11.01
C ASP A 711 -31.06 -5.53 11.09
N LEU A 712 -30.16 -5.84 10.15
CA LEU A 712 -28.75 -5.40 10.19
C LEU A 712 -28.52 -4.21 9.24
N LEU A 713 -28.34 -3.03 9.81
CA LEU A 713 -27.98 -1.82 9.08
C LEU A 713 -26.61 -1.99 8.39
N SER A 714 -26.61 -1.90 7.05
CA SER A 714 -25.39 -1.90 6.24
C SER A 714 -24.56 -0.63 6.46
N ASP A 715 -23.26 -0.69 6.15
CA ASP A 715 -22.37 0.47 6.26
C ASP A 715 -22.85 1.65 5.41
N VAL A 716 -23.44 1.37 4.25
CA VAL A 716 -24.05 2.40 3.39
C VAL A 716 -25.23 3.09 4.07
N ARG A 717 -26.07 2.34 4.80
CA ARG A 717 -27.20 2.90 5.56
C ARG A 717 -26.73 3.69 6.77
N LEU A 718 -25.72 3.19 7.50
CA LEU A 718 -25.11 3.91 8.62
C LEU A 718 -24.44 5.20 8.17
N LEU A 719 -23.79 5.21 7.00
CA LEU A 719 -23.18 6.41 6.43
C LEU A 719 -24.25 7.43 6.02
N ARG A 720 -25.35 6.99 5.40
CA ARG A 720 -26.49 7.86 5.09
C ARG A 720 -27.09 8.47 6.36
N LEU A 721 -27.24 7.68 7.42
CA LEU A 721 -27.68 8.14 8.73
C LEU A 721 -26.71 9.17 9.32
N ALA A 722 -25.41 8.91 9.22
CA ALA A 722 -24.38 9.83 9.70
C ALA A 722 -24.47 11.19 9.00
N LYS A 723 -24.67 11.21 7.67
CA LYS A 723 -24.89 12.43 6.88
C LYS A 723 -26.09 13.24 7.37
N GLN A 724 -27.16 12.55 7.75
CA GLN A 724 -28.42 13.19 8.08
C GLN A 724 -28.54 13.57 9.56
N THR A 725 -27.81 12.91 10.47
CA THR A 725 -27.92 13.13 11.93
C THR A 725 -27.43 14.52 12.36
N GLY A 726 -26.40 15.08 11.72
CA GLY A 726 -25.96 16.45 12.00
C GLY A 726 -25.58 16.72 13.46
N ASN A 727 -25.98 17.88 14.00
CA ASN A 727 -25.48 18.40 15.28
C ASN A 727 -26.03 17.70 16.53
N GLU A 728 -27.12 16.93 16.44
CA GLU A 728 -27.73 16.24 17.59
C GLU A 728 -27.01 14.94 17.98
N TRP A 729 -25.96 14.56 17.25
CA TRP A 729 -25.32 13.26 17.42
C TRP A 729 -24.70 13.02 18.80
N LYS A 730 -24.31 14.08 19.53
CA LYS A 730 -23.82 13.94 20.91
C LYS A 730 -24.94 13.48 21.85
N SER A 731 -26.16 13.98 21.63
CA SER A 731 -27.34 13.51 22.36
C SER A 731 -27.64 12.06 21.99
N LEU A 732 -27.60 11.73 20.69
CA LEU A 732 -27.74 10.37 20.20
C LEU A 732 -26.71 9.41 20.82
N GLY A 733 -25.43 9.80 20.89
CA GLY A 733 -24.38 8.99 21.49
C GLY A 733 -24.66 8.64 22.96
N ILE A 734 -25.18 9.60 23.74
CA ILE A 734 -25.57 9.36 25.13
C ILE A 734 -26.72 8.34 25.20
N GLN A 735 -27.73 8.48 24.34
CA GLN A 735 -28.86 7.53 24.28
C GLN A 735 -28.43 6.13 23.84
N LEU A 736 -27.40 6.05 22.98
CA LEU A 736 -26.79 4.79 22.55
C LEU A 736 -25.83 4.18 23.59
N GLY A 737 -25.72 4.78 24.79
CA GLY A 737 -24.94 4.26 25.92
C GLY A 737 -23.46 4.62 25.88
N PHE A 738 -23.06 5.66 25.13
CA PHE A 738 -21.71 6.20 25.18
C PHE A 738 -21.56 7.21 26.30
N THR A 739 -20.43 7.16 27.00
CA THR A 739 -20.05 8.17 27.98
C THR A 739 -19.60 9.47 27.29
N LEU A 740 -19.70 10.60 27.97
CA LEU A 740 -19.19 11.89 27.46
C LEU A 740 -17.71 11.81 27.07
N ALA A 741 -16.91 11.05 27.81
CA ALA A 741 -15.49 10.84 27.51
C ALA A 741 -15.26 10.01 26.24
N GLU A 742 -16.17 9.08 25.90
CA GLU A 742 -16.12 8.32 24.65
C GLU A 742 -16.57 9.16 23.46
N ILE A 743 -17.60 9.98 23.64
CA ILE A 743 -18.08 10.92 22.60
C ILE A 743 -17.00 11.97 22.31
N GLN A 744 -16.36 12.50 23.35
CA GLN A 744 -15.21 13.42 23.19
C GLN A 744 -14.04 12.73 22.49
N ARG A 745 -13.76 11.45 22.80
CA ARG A 745 -12.75 10.67 22.09
C ARG A 745 -13.11 10.49 20.61
N LEU A 746 -14.33 10.07 20.30
CA LEU A 746 -14.81 9.90 18.92
C LEU A 746 -14.72 11.20 18.11
N GLN A 747 -15.04 12.34 18.73
CA GLN A 747 -14.88 13.66 18.14
C GLN A 747 -13.40 14.04 17.96
N SER A 748 -12.55 13.71 18.94
CA SER A 748 -11.10 13.96 18.85
C SER A 748 -10.39 13.06 17.84
N ASP A 749 -10.95 11.87 17.59
CA ASP A 749 -10.42 10.88 16.65
C ASP A 749 -10.78 11.22 15.19
N ASN A 750 -11.88 11.95 14.98
CA ASN A 750 -12.36 12.43 13.68
C ASN A 750 -12.60 13.96 13.68
N PRO A 751 -11.55 14.78 13.86
CA PRO A 751 -11.71 16.22 14.08
C PRO A 751 -12.28 16.97 12.86
N PHE A 752 -12.16 16.39 11.66
CA PHE A 752 -12.47 17.05 10.38
C PHE A 752 -13.86 16.77 9.83
N SER A 753 -14.61 15.91 10.49
CA SER A 753 -15.91 15.46 9.98
C SER A 753 -16.78 15.01 11.14
N THR A 754 -17.82 15.80 11.37
CA THR A 754 -18.89 15.41 12.29
C THR A 754 -19.59 14.16 11.76
N GLU A 755 -19.74 14.02 10.45
CA GLU A 755 -20.26 12.81 9.81
C GLU A 755 -19.40 11.57 10.14
N ASP A 756 -18.08 11.65 10.05
CA ASP A 756 -17.19 10.51 10.33
C ASP A 756 -17.18 10.16 11.82
N SER A 757 -17.32 11.17 12.69
CA SER A 757 -17.53 10.98 14.13
C SER A 757 -18.82 10.20 14.39
N ILE A 758 -19.92 10.57 13.72
CA ILE A 758 -21.23 9.90 13.82
C ILE A 758 -21.16 8.49 13.25
N PHE A 759 -20.55 8.32 12.09
CA PHE A 759 -20.40 7.02 11.44
C PHE A 759 -19.57 6.08 12.31
N SER A 760 -18.43 6.56 12.84
CA SER A 760 -17.57 5.81 13.76
C SER A 760 -18.34 5.41 15.03
N MET A 761 -19.13 6.32 15.59
CA MET A 761 -20.00 6.05 16.73
C MET A 761 -21.03 4.96 16.42
N LEU A 762 -21.74 5.05 15.30
CA LEU A 762 -22.77 4.10 14.88
C LEU A 762 -22.17 2.72 14.57
N VAL A 763 -21.00 2.66 13.94
CA VAL A 763 -20.25 1.43 13.70
C VAL A 763 -19.80 0.81 15.03
N GLN A 764 -19.28 1.62 15.96
CA GLN A 764 -18.87 1.14 17.28
C GLN A 764 -20.06 0.66 18.12
N TRP A 765 -21.20 1.37 18.05
CA TRP A 765 -22.45 0.95 18.67
C TRP A 765 -22.88 -0.42 18.14
N ARG A 766 -22.95 -0.58 16.80
CA ARG A 766 -23.31 -1.85 16.17
C ARG A 766 -22.38 -2.99 16.60
N ARG A 767 -21.07 -2.74 16.72
CA ARG A 767 -20.11 -3.73 17.24
C ARG A 767 -20.37 -4.13 18.70
N ARG A 768 -20.83 -3.21 19.56
CA ARG A 768 -21.18 -3.50 20.97
C ARG A 768 -22.39 -4.41 21.11
N GLN A 769 -23.31 -4.40 20.14
CA GLN A 769 -24.56 -5.18 20.20
C GLN A 769 -24.40 -6.67 19.80
N GLY A 770 -23.28 -7.06 19.20
CA GLY A 770 -23.05 -8.46 18.79
C GLY A 770 -23.99 -8.94 17.67
N ALA A 771 -24.51 -10.17 17.78
CA ALA A 771 -25.34 -10.83 16.75
C ALA A 771 -26.82 -10.37 16.72
N SER A 772 -27.25 -9.56 17.69
CA SER A 772 -28.63 -9.07 17.83
C SER A 772 -28.66 -7.54 17.74
N VAL A 773 -28.62 -7.00 16.53
CA VAL A 773 -28.87 -5.59 16.30
C VAL A 773 -30.37 -5.41 16.11
N HIS A 774 -31.04 -4.73 17.05
CA HIS A 774 -32.44 -4.36 16.89
C HIS A 774 -32.52 -2.94 16.34
N ILE A 775 -32.99 -2.79 15.10
CA ILE A 775 -33.24 -1.49 14.46
C ILE A 775 -34.14 -0.60 15.33
N SER A 776 -35.08 -1.22 16.06
CA SER A 776 -35.96 -0.55 17.02
C SER A 776 -35.21 0.20 18.12
N ALA A 777 -34.07 -0.33 18.60
CA ALA A 777 -33.28 0.34 19.64
C ALA A 777 -32.56 1.59 19.11
N LEU A 778 -32.15 1.58 17.83
CA LEU A 778 -31.59 2.77 17.18
C LEU A 778 -32.68 3.81 16.89
N ALA A 779 -33.85 3.37 16.45
CA ALA A 779 -35.00 4.25 16.19
C ALA A 779 -35.50 4.93 17.48
N GLU A 780 -35.54 4.20 18.60
CA GLU A 780 -35.88 4.74 19.92
C GLU A 780 -34.83 5.79 20.35
N ALA A 781 -33.54 5.47 20.25
CA ALA A 781 -32.46 6.41 20.56
C ALA A 781 -32.46 7.67 19.67
N LEU A 782 -32.82 7.54 18.39
CA LEU A 782 -32.97 8.68 17.46
C LEU A 782 -34.18 9.54 17.83
N THR A 783 -35.29 8.92 18.21
CA THR A 783 -36.50 9.63 18.68
C THR A 783 -36.18 10.42 19.95
N ASP A 784 -35.48 9.80 20.90
CA ASP A 784 -35.06 10.42 22.17
C ASP A 784 -33.99 11.51 21.98
N ALA A 785 -33.20 11.44 20.90
CA ALA A 785 -32.26 12.48 20.49
C ALA A 785 -32.92 13.63 19.70
N GLY A 786 -34.25 13.59 19.49
CA GLY A 786 -35.00 14.64 18.79
C GLY A 786 -35.11 14.46 17.26
N ARG A 787 -34.67 13.32 16.72
CA ARG A 787 -34.63 13.01 15.28
C ARG A 787 -35.62 11.93 14.89
N LYS A 788 -36.89 12.22 15.15
CA LYS A 788 -38.02 11.36 14.80
C LYS A 788 -38.18 11.17 13.28
N ASP A 789 -37.80 12.17 12.50
CA ASP A 789 -37.71 12.10 11.02
C ASP A 789 -36.79 10.94 10.55
N LEU A 790 -35.64 10.76 11.20
CA LEU A 790 -34.71 9.67 10.88
C LEU A 790 -35.18 8.35 11.46
N ALA A 791 -35.75 8.35 12.66
CA ALA A 791 -36.32 7.14 13.27
C ALA A 791 -37.41 6.54 12.37
N ASP A 792 -38.34 7.37 11.89
CA ASP A 792 -39.42 6.96 10.99
C ASP A 792 -38.85 6.49 9.64
N SER A 793 -37.86 7.20 9.07
CA SER A 793 -37.20 6.79 7.81
C SER A 793 -36.49 5.44 7.88
N ILE A 794 -35.87 5.08 9.01
CA ILE A 794 -35.22 3.77 9.16
C ILE A 794 -36.25 2.64 9.31
N LEU A 795 -37.38 2.93 9.96
CA LEU A 795 -38.48 1.99 10.19
C LEU A 795 -39.36 1.78 8.94
N GLU A 796 -39.53 2.79 8.09
CA GLU A 796 -40.25 2.70 6.80
C GLU A 796 -39.49 1.89 5.74
N ASP A 797 -38.16 1.82 5.84
CA ASP A 797 -37.26 1.03 4.98
C ASP A 797 -37.17 -0.47 5.38
N GLN A 798 -38.03 -0.97 6.29
CA GLN A 798 -38.09 -2.38 6.73
C GLN A 798 -38.94 -3.29 5.84
#